data_AF-A0A2R6IES0-F1
#
_entry.id   AF-A0A2R6IES0-F1
#
_cell.length_a   1.000
_cell.length_b   1.000
_cell.length_c   1.000
_cell.angle_alpha   90.00
_cell.angle_beta   90.00
_cell.angle_gamma   90.00
#
_symmetry.space_group_name_H-M   'P 1'
#
loop_
_entity.id
_entity.type
_entity.pdbx_description
1 polymer ?
#
loop_
_entity_poly.entity_id
_entity_poly.type
_entity_poly.pdbx_seq_one_letter_code
_entity_poly.pdbx_strand_id
1 'polypeptide(L)'
;MPTIVDQPETRADAERGETVAFAVEYAGAAEPAVTWYEQRLAAEDVPLRSGDGVTVTADETGSRLAVDTTGDTAAAMYYCVVADAATGESATSDAAALRFGSPDGDLRVESEPFEGSFPLVTPEGATPVVVDDDDAAVVHTAADAFAGDLERLSGTEPSVVAAVPDGADKVVVVGSVAENPLVRGLVERDAFESFHVRHGQWETFVVTAVEAPVEGVDRALVVAGSDPRGAAFGLFELSAAAGVSPWTWWADVPVPETGAVHVSPGPHEFGPPSVTYRGVFINDEQWGLRPWAAGAHEPGSDNIGPRTYERVFELLLRLRANHVWPAMHPGTAPFYADPENQAVADEYGVVVGTSHTEVMLFNNEEEWDTDVDGPWDYTRNAERMREVWDERVAATADSETVYQVGIRGQHDTEMEGVDSDAEAAALLERVIEDQREIIDRHHDADVTDVPQVFTPYKEVLDYYEAGLEVPEDVTLLWVDDNYGYVRRFPDADERARPGGGGLYYHLSYLGLPHPYLWCDSTPPARTWREVTRAHRQGMAENWVVNVGDIKRREWGTECFLDLAWDVDAWVGSDTRASLERVAARDLGPEHAEAVADLLCEYYRLAAERRPTFMGFSFHWFGEDAPEDPAFSPWNYGDEVARRAEQVRDLRERAAALSEEIDPDRRDAFFELVYFPVATAANLNLKQLYAYRSRVYAAQGRADANRYADLALAEFDRFLENVRTYNERVADGKWQGIVDPKPGMGGGAEIFDDPDVDRVALPDAGGIGVAIEGSSTPLEGADGPVPAERVTLAASDATVEGAMTLAEDDDGTYLVVPERTDGAAGPDDAAAGTDGKTGGSDDGSPSPANAATFEFTVETGGRYELAAVFEHHDEALWEWDSHPWYVAVDDQRREFNDDVGIGRFRVGEFDLDPGRHTVRFATDERGSTLRSVRLRGQRTNVLPPLDRRTRRERFVDVFARGEASRKWTAEPSEPWIRLSQRAGEVGETGDRLWVSVDDDALPDAADPTGYVDIADGDRSVRVYVAVADGPAASAGAHVEDDGVVSIRAEHYRDSHPGELAEWTAVDGLGPTGTAMVPEPLTGWYVADLDRVADRCPALEYEVVVTEGGEARLRVDAVASFAVDHGRDLRTAVSVDGGDLRWVTFRMGPAESRAWKHTVAENAMSGTAVLDLDPGTHTLRVWASDPAVNVTGLVLDFGGLRSSYLAPPETRVEES
;
A
#
# COMPACT_ATOMS: atom_id res chain seq x y z
N MET A 1 -10.63 40.86 10.28
CA MET A 1 -11.50 39.78 9.81
C MET A 1 -12.72 40.42 9.17
N PRO A 2 -13.05 40.11 7.90
CA PRO A 2 -14.35 40.45 7.34
C PRO A 2 -15.48 39.82 8.18
N THR A 3 -16.63 40.48 8.25
CA THR A 3 -17.83 39.95 8.89
C THR A 3 -18.95 39.93 7.85
N ILE A 4 -19.56 38.77 7.65
CA ILE A 4 -20.72 38.63 6.75
C ILE A 4 -21.91 39.26 7.47
N VAL A 5 -22.57 40.22 6.82
CA VAL A 5 -23.59 41.06 7.48
C VAL A 5 -25.01 40.74 7.00
N ASP A 6 -25.14 40.00 5.90
CA ASP A 6 -26.40 39.49 5.37
C ASP A 6 -26.17 38.08 4.82
N GLN A 7 -26.72 37.08 5.52
CA GLN A 7 -26.90 35.72 5.00
C GLN A 7 -28.39 35.55 4.68
N PRO A 8 -28.82 35.47 3.40
CA PRO A 8 -30.04 34.75 3.09
C PRO A 8 -29.86 33.25 3.39
N GLU A 9 -30.92 32.46 3.35
CA GLU A 9 -30.92 31.00 3.60
C GLU A 9 -30.14 30.24 2.50
N THR A 10 -28.81 30.43 2.46
CA THR A 10 -27.99 30.38 1.24
C THR A 10 -27.74 29.00 0.64
N ARG A 11 -27.77 27.92 1.43
CA ARG A 11 -27.53 26.57 0.87
C ARG A 11 -28.74 26.04 0.11
N ALA A 12 -29.93 26.18 0.71
CA ALA A 12 -31.18 25.71 0.10
C ALA A 12 -31.59 26.53 -1.15
N ASP A 13 -31.24 27.82 -1.21
CA ASP A 13 -31.53 28.66 -2.38
C ASP A 13 -30.54 28.44 -3.52
N ALA A 14 -29.26 28.16 -3.21
CA ALA A 14 -28.25 27.77 -4.20
C ALA A 14 -28.58 26.41 -4.84
N GLU A 15 -29.00 25.43 -4.04
CA GLU A 15 -29.45 24.11 -4.52
C GLU A 15 -30.70 24.20 -5.42
N ARG A 16 -31.51 25.27 -5.29
CA ARG A 16 -32.67 25.56 -6.14
C ARG A 16 -32.34 26.38 -7.40
N GLY A 17 -31.09 26.80 -7.59
CA GLY A 17 -30.66 27.59 -8.75
C GLY A 17 -31.15 29.05 -8.74
N GLU A 18 -31.49 29.59 -7.57
CA GLU A 18 -31.92 30.98 -7.40
C GLU A 18 -30.72 31.91 -7.12
N THR A 19 -30.86 33.22 -7.41
CA THR A 19 -29.77 34.20 -7.27
C THR A 19 -29.33 34.36 -5.82
N VAL A 20 -28.07 34.04 -5.52
CA VAL A 20 -27.45 34.26 -4.20
C VAL A 20 -26.65 35.57 -4.22
N ALA A 21 -27.02 36.51 -3.34
CA ALA A 21 -26.26 37.74 -3.11
C ALA A 21 -25.99 37.88 -1.61
N PHE A 22 -24.71 37.96 -1.23
CA PHE A 22 -24.29 38.17 0.16
C PHE A 22 -23.38 39.40 0.28
N ALA A 23 -23.37 40.02 1.46
CA ALA A 23 -22.63 41.25 1.74
C ALA A 23 -21.57 41.04 2.84
N VAL A 24 -20.34 41.44 2.55
CA VAL A 24 -19.19 41.32 3.45
C VAL A 24 -18.73 42.71 3.91
N GLU A 25 -18.66 42.97 5.23
CA GLU A 25 -18.10 44.21 5.80
C GLU A 25 -16.66 44.04 6.29
N TYR A 26 -15.84 45.08 6.10
CA TYR A 26 -14.45 45.12 6.56
C TYR A 26 -14.23 46.19 7.63
N ALA A 27 -13.64 45.81 8.76
CA ALA A 27 -13.17 46.75 9.77
C ALA A 27 -11.69 47.14 9.54
N GLY A 28 -11.45 48.16 8.71
CA GLY A 28 -10.19 48.93 8.71
C GLY A 28 -9.35 48.96 7.41
N ALA A 29 -8.92 50.19 7.07
CA ALA A 29 -7.87 50.62 6.13
C ALA A 29 -7.96 50.25 4.62
N ALA A 30 -8.70 51.09 3.88
CA ALA A 30 -8.32 51.80 2.63
C ALA A 30 -7.51 51.12 1.50
N GLU A 31 -7.53 49.80 1.35
CA GLU A 31 -7.38 49.18 0.02
C GLU A 31 -8.78 48.89 -0.56
N PRO A 32 -9.01 49.06 -1.88
CA PRO A 32 -10.30 48.70 -2.47
C PRO A 32 -10.52 47.20 -2.25
N ALA A 33 -11.56 46.83 -1.52
CA ALA A 33 -11.82 45.45 -1.09
C ALA A 33 -11.80 44.43 -2.27
N VAL A 34 -12.13 44.88 -3.48
CA VAL A 34 -12.03 44.09 -4.72
C VAL A 34 -10.58 43.66 -5.03
N THR A 35 -9.60 44.54 -4.83
CA THR A 35 -8.18 44.23 -5.11
C THR A 35 -7.60 43.24 -4.12
N TRP A 36 -7.97 43.35 -2.83
CA TRP A 36 -7.61 42.35 -1.82
C TRP A 36 -8.23 40.98 -2.13
N TYR A 37 -9.51 40.97 -2.52
CA TYR A 37 -10.25 39.77 -2.87
C TYR A 37 -9.68 39.06 -4.11
N GLU A 38 -9.39 39.81 -5.19
CA GLU A 38 -8.77 39.27 -6.41
C GLU A 38 -7.33 38.78 -6.16
N GLN A 39 -6.57 39.43 -5.29
CA GLN A 39 -5.21 38.98 -4.92
C GLN A 39 -5.22 37.72 -4.04
N ARG A 40 -6.25 37.52 -3.22
CA ARG A 40 -6.36 36.34 -2.37
C ARG A 40 -6.82 35.11 -3.16
N LEU A 41 -7.77 35.26 -4.08
CA LEU A 41 -8.14 34.21 -5.03
C LEU A 41 -6.94 33.80 -5.92
N ALA A 42 -6.09 34.76 -6.28
CA ALA A 42 -4.86 34.49 -7.03
C ALA A 42 -3.73 33.88 -6.17
N ALA A 43 -3.83 33.92 -4.84
CA ALA A 43 -2.85 33.32 -3.92
C ALA A 43 -3.26 31.92 -3.44
N GLU A 44 -4.53 31.54 -3.64
CA GLU A 44 -5.09 30.22 -3.33
C GLU A 44 -5.43 29.42 -4.61
N ASP A 45 -4.89 29.85 -5.76
CA ASP A 45 -5.02 29.21 -7.08
C ASP A 45 -6.47 28.87 -7.51
N VAL A 46 -7.41 29.75 -7.21
CA VAL A 46 -8.84 29.57 -7.55
C VAL A 46 -9.15 30.11 -8.96
N PRO A 47 -9.89 29.40 -9.84
CA PRO A 47 -9.95 29.74 -11.28
C PRO A 47 -10.88 30.92 -11.65
N LEU A 48 -11.70 31.44 -10.74
CA LEU A 48 -12.79 32.35 -11.09
C LEU A 48 -12.38 33.82 -10.92
N ARG A 49 -12.24 34.55 -12.04
CA ARG A 49 -12.02 36.00 -12.04
C ARG A 49 -13.30 36.75 -12.38
N SER A 50 -13.34 38.06 -12.09
CA SER A 50 -14.45 38.93 -12.50
C SER A 50 -14.65 38.84 -14.03
N GLY A 51 -15.69 38.12 -14.46
CA GLY A 51 -15.91 37.78 -15.87
C GLY A 51 -16.63 36.46 -16.13
N ASP A 52 -16.51 35.48 -15.23
CA ASP A 52 -17.04 34.11 -15.41
C ASP A 52 -18.46 33.92 -14.84
N GLY A 53 -19.34 34.90 -15.00
CA GLY A 53 -20.70 34.88 -14.42
C GLY A 53 -20.79 35.38 -12.97
N VAL A 54 -19.65 35.63 -12.32
CA VAL A 54 -19.56 36.25 -10.99
C VAL A 54 -19.26 37.74 -11.10
N THR A 55 -20.13 38.58 -10.53
CA THR A 55 -19.95 40.05 -10.49
C THR A 55 -19.74 40.52 -9.06
N VAL A 56 -18.57 41.11 -8.78
CA VAL A 56 -18.26 41.71 -7.48
C VAL A 56 -18.36 43.23 -7.57
N THR A 57 -19.21 43.85 -6.75
CA THR A 57 -19.38 45.31 -6.70
C THR A 57 -19.15 45.84 -5.30
N ALA A 58 -18.37 46.91 -5.18
CA ALA A 58 -18.14 47.60 -3.91
C ALA A 58 -19.13 48.75 -3.72
N ASP A 59 -19.52 49.03 -2.47
CA ASP A 59 -20.27 50.24 -2.13
C ASP A 59 -19.44 51.53 -2.33
N GLU A 60 -20.09 52.70 -2.31
CA GLU A 60 -19.44 54.01 -2.56
C GLU A 60 -18.27 54.31 -1.60
N THR A 61 -18.21 53.61 -0.47
CA THR A 61 -17.18 53.75 0.57
C THR A 61 -16.08 52.68 0.49
N GLY A 62 -16.22 51.66 -0.37
CA GLY A 62 -15.28 50.54 -0.53
C GLY A 62 -15.23 49.59 0.67
N SER A 63 -16.22 49.67 1.56
CA SER A 63 -16.28 48.96 2.85
C SER A 63 -17.18 47.73 2.82
N ARG A 64 -18.05 47.62 1.82
CA ARG A 64 -18.89 46.45 1.56
C ARG A 64 -18.69 45.93 0.15
N LEU A 65 -18.58 44.61 0.01
CA LEU A 65 -18.62 43.91 -1.26
C LEU A 65 -19.95 43.16 -1.40
N ALA A 66 -20.60 43.32 -2.55
CA ALA A 66 -21.71 42.48 -2.99
C ALA A 66 -21.19 41.55 -4.10
N VAL A 67 -21.31 40.24 -3.89
CA VAL A 67 -20.95 39.21 -4.86
C VAL A 67 -22.23 38.62 -5.44
N ASP A 68 -22.37 38.69 -6.76
CA ASP A 68 -23.49 38.15 -7.52
C ASP A 68 -23.00 36.98 -8.37
N THR A 69 -23.49 35.76 -8.10
CA THR A 69 -23.08 34.52 -8.78
C THR A 69 -24.13 34.00 -9.78
N THR A 70 -25.03 34.87 -10.25
CA THR A 70 -26.19 34.44 -11.06
C THR A 70 -25.82 33.56 -12.26
N GLY A 71 -26.22 32.29 -12.22
CA GLY A 71 -26.10 31.34 -13.34
C GLY A 71 -25.00 30.28 -13.20
N ASP A 72 -24.24 30.27 -12.11
CA ASP A 72 -23.21 29.27 -11.84
C ASP A 72 -23.35 28.70 -10.40
N THR A 73 -24.01 27.55 -10.29
CA THR A 73 -24.33 26.87 -9.03
C THR A 73 -23.08 26.37 -8.31
N ALA A 74 -22.01 26.02 -9.06
CA ALA A 74 -20.75 25.56 -8.49
C ALA A 74 -20.00 26.72 -7.83
N ALA A 75 -20.00 27.90 -8.47
CA ALA A 75 -19.44 29.11 -7.87
C ALA A 75 -20.19 29.51 -6.59
N ALA A 76 -21.53 29.41 -6.57
CA ALA A 76 -22.33 29.72 -5.40
C ALA A 76 -22.03 28.81 -4.20
N MET A 77 -21.93 27.48 -4.41
CA MET A 77 -21.57 26.54 -3.34
C MET A 77 -20.14 26.77 -2.82
N TYR A 78 -19.18 26.98 -3.71
CA TYR A 78 -17.79 27.21 -3.33
C TYR A 78 -17.63 28.49 -2.49
N TYR A 79 -18.34 29.58 -2.84
CA TYR A 79 -18.30 30.80 -2.05
C TYR A 79 -18.97 30.69 -0.69
N CYS A 80 -19.94 29.78 -0.50
CA CYS A 80 -20.47 29.46 0.83
C CYS A 80 -19.42 28.73 1.69
N VAL A 81 -18.65 27.81 1.11
CA VAL A 81 -17.57 27.08 1.82
C VAL A 81 -16.45 28.03 2.25
N VAL A 82 -16.01 28.94 1.36
CA VAL A 82 -14.98 29.94 1.67
C VAL A 82 -15.46 30.98 2.68
N ALA A 83 -16.76 31.30 2.68
CA ALA A 83 -17.37 32.19 3.67
C ALA A 83 -17.37 31.60 5.08
N ASP A 84 -17.62 30.29 5.23
CA ASP A 84 -17.53 29.58 6.51
C ASP A 84 -16.08 29.45 7.00
N ALA A 85 -15.11 29.29 6.09
CA ALA A 85 -13.70 29.29 6.43
C ALA A 85 -13.17 30.67 6.91
N ALA A 86 -13.76 31.77 6.44
CA ALA A 86 -13.28 33.13 6.70
C ALA A 86 -13.81 33.77 7.99
N THR A 87 -14.90 33.27 8.58
CA THR A 87 -15.47 33.81 9.83
C THR A 87 -14.63 33.46 11.06
N GLY A 88 -13.73 32.50 10.97
CA GLY A 88 -12.71 32.26 11.98
C GLY A 88 -13.30 32.18 13.39
N GLU A 89 -14.39 31.43 13.57
CA GLU A 89 -14.77 30.94 14.89
C GLU A 89 -13.71 29.92 15.30
N SER A 90 -12.59 30.45 15.79
CA SER A 90 -11.68 29.71 16.63
C SER A 90 -12.50 29.23 17.83
N ALA A 91 -12.59 27.92 17.99
CA ALA A 91 -12.96 27.28 19.24
C ALA A 91 -11.94 27.71 20.31
N THR A 92 -12.17 28.87 20.93
CA THR A 92 -11.49 29.29 22.14
C THR A 92 -12.41 29.05 23.32
N SER A 93 -12.06 28.04 24.12
CA SER A 93 -12.32 27.94 25.56
C SER A 93 -13.76 28.00 26.08
N ASP A 94 -14.74 27.48 25.36
CA ASP A 94 -15.97 26.99 25.99
C ASP A 94 -15.88 25.47 26.11
N ALA A 95 -16.32 24.93 27.24
CA ALA A 95 -16.15 23.52 27.63
C ALA A 95 -16.48 22.59 26.45
N ALA A 96 -15.54 21.69 26.12
CA ALA A 96 -15.64 20.77 25.01
C ALA A 96 -16.92 19.94 25.08
N ALA A 97 -17.93 20.32 24.30
CA ALA A 97 -18.95 19.40 23.86
C ALA A 97 -18.24 18.40 22.95
N LEU A 98 -18.09 17.16 23.42
CA LEU A 98 -17.56 16.06 22.62
C LEU A 98 -18.49 15.89 21.42
N ARG A 99 -18.01 16.32 20.23
CA ARG A 99 -18.61 15.94 18.96
C ARG A 99 -18.03 14.59 18.57
N PHE A 100 -18.84 13.56 18.71
CA PHE A 100 -18.54 12.24 18.21
C PHE A 100 -19.14 12.16 16.80
N GLY A 101 -18.32 12.30 15.77
CA GLY A 101 -18.80 12.31 14.38
C GLY A 101 -18.85 10.90 13.80
N SER A 102 -20.00 10.53 13.21
CA SER A 102 -20.08 9.49 12.19
C SER A 102 -19.25 9.88 10.95
N PRO A 103 -18.69 8.92 10.17
CA PRO A 103 -18.04 9.21 8.89
C PRO A 103 -18.88 10.09 7.95
N ASP A 104 -20.21 9.99 8.05
CA ASP A 104 -21.15 10.58 7.09
C ASP A 104 -21.65 11.99 7.52
N GLY A 105 -21.21 12.52 8.67
CA GLY A 105 -21.46 13.91 9.07
C GLY A 105 -22.92 14.32 9.32
N ASP A 106 -23.91 13.46 9.05
CA ASP A 106 -25.32 13.83 9.05
C ASP A 106 -25.99 13.67 10.42
N LEU A 107 -25.69 12.60 11.18
CA LEU A 107 -26.31 12.35 12.50
C LEU A 107 -25.51 13.01 13.63
N ARG A 108 -26.09 14.03 14.27
CA ARG A 108 -25.45 14.77 15.36
C ARG A 108 -25.83 14.18 16.72
N VAL A 109 -24.82 13.75 17.47
CA VAL A 109 -24.96 13.29 18.86
C VAL A 109 -24.03 14.07 19.77
N GLU A 110 -24.55 14.57 20.89
CA GLU A 110 -23.80 15.38 21.85
C GLU A 110 -24.12 15.00 23.30
N SER A 111 -23.18 15.30 24.20
CA SER A 111 -23.37 15.11 25.64
C SER A 111 -24.19 16.21 26.31
N GLU A 112 -24.44 17.32 25.61
CA GLU A 112 -25.28 18.42 26.08
C GLU A 112 -26.57 18.55 25.25
N PRO A 113 -27.69 18.99 25.86
CA PRO A 113 -28.91 19.24 25.12
C PRO A 113 -28.73 20.42 24.16
N PHE A 114 -29.12 20.23 22.90
CA PHE A 114 -29.21 21.28 21.88
C PHE A 114 -30.63 21.42 21.35
N GLU A 115 -30.88 22.44 20.52
CA GLU A 115 -32.22 22.78 20.07
C GLU A 115 -32.91 21.59 19.39
N GLY A 116 -34.05 21.18 19.95
CA GLY A 116 -34.86 20.09 19.43
C GLY A 116 -34.38 18.67 19.76
N SER A 117 -33.18 18.49 20.32
CA SER A 117 -32.55 17.17 20.49
C SER A 117 -33.40 16.17 21.27
N PHE A 118 -33.24 14.89 20.92
CA PHE A 118 -33.88 13.77 21.61
C PHE A 118 -32.93 13.20 22.68
N PRO A 119 -33.33 13.13 23.96
CA PRO A 119 -32.49 12.55 25.01
C PRO A 119 -32.56 11.02 24.99
N LEU A 120 -31.44 10.34 24.77
CA LEU A 120 -31.31 8.88 24.96
C LEU A 120 -31.12 8.55 26.42
N VAL A 121 -30.13 9.19 27.06
CA VAL A 121 -29.84 9.06 28.49
C VAL A 121 -29.53 10.43 29.08
N THR A 122 -29.91 10.64 30.33
CA THR A 122 -29.68 11.88 31.09
C THR A 122 -29.41 11.54 32.56
N PRO A 123 -28.90 12.49 33.38
CA PRO A 123 -28.78 12.28 34.82
C PRO A 123 -30.11 11.99 35.54
N GLU A 124 -31.24 12.25 34.88
CA GLU A 124 -32.59 12.08 35.42
C GLU A 124 -33.17 10.70 35.11
N GLY A 125 -32.59 9.98 34.14
CA GLY A 125 -33.01 8.65 33.72
C GLY A 125 -32.66 8.35 32.25
N ALA A 126 -32.89 7.10 31.86
CA ALA A 126 -32.69 6.60 30.51
C ALA A 126 -34.03 6.39 29.79
N THR A 127 -34.07 6.70 28.50
CA THR A 127 -35.24 6.51 27.65
C THR A 127 -35.38 5.01 27.31
N PRO A 128 -36.53 4.36 27.57
CA PRO A 128 -36.72 2.94 27.27
C PRO A 128 -36.59 2.64 25.78
N VAL A 129 -35.97 1.50 25.45
CA VAL A 129 -35.88 0.98 24.08
C VAL A 129 -37.00 -0.02 23.87
N VAL A 130 -37.82 0.21 22.85
CA VAL A 130 -38.97 -0.63 22.50
C VAL A 130 -38.65 -1.41 21.23
N VAL A 131 -38.64 -2.73 21.36
CA VAL A 131 -38.47 -3.71 20.28
C VAL A 131 -39.70 -4.62 20.32
N ASP A 132 -40.30 -4.98 19.18
CA ASP A 132 -41.44 -5.90 19.18
C ASP A 132 -40.96 -7.33 19.53
N ASP A 133 -41.75 -8.12 20.28
CA ASP A 133 -41.39 -9.51 20.63
C ASP A 133 -41.30 -10.42 19.38
N ASP A 134 -41.96 -10.02 18.29
CA ASP A 134 -42.01 -10.75 17.01
C ASP A 134 -40.96 -10.24 15.98
N ASP A 135 -40.06 -9.31 16.34
CA ASP A 135 -38.96 -8.85 15.46
C ASP A 135 -37.83 -9.91 15.42
N ALA A 136 -36.95 -9.83 14.42
CA ALA A 136 -35.86 -10.79 14.28
C ALA A 136 -34.82 -10.69 15.42
N ALA A 137 -34.16 -11.82 15.72
CA ALA A 137 -33.19 -11.95 16.81
C ALA A 137 -32.07 -10.89 16.78
N VAL A 138 -31.55 -10.58 15.58
CA VAL A 138 -30.49 -9.57 15.40
C VAL A 138 -30.90 -8.18 15.92
N VAL A 139 -32.18 -7.81 15.83
CA VAL A 139 -32.68 -6.52 16.34
C VAL A 139 -32.64 -6.51 17.87
N HIS A 140 -33.00 -7.63 18.50
CA HIS A 140 -32.92 -7.78 19.95
C HIS A 140 -31.47 -7.75 20.45
N THR A 141 -30.59 -8.52 19.80
CA THR A 141 -29.16 -8.55 20.13
C THR A 141 -28.51 -7.17 20.00
N ALA A 142 -28.83 -6.43 18.93
CA ALA A 142 -28.35 -5.06 18.76
C ALA A 142 -28.95 -4.09 19.79
N ALA A 143 -30.23 -4.24 20.16
CA ALA A 143 -30.87 -3.41 21.19
C ALA A 143 -30.26 -3.62 22.58
N ASP A 144 -29.95 -4.86 22.94
CA ASP A 144 -29.28 -5.18 24.21
C ASP A 144 -27.83 -4.65 24.23
N ALA A 145 -27.08 -4.79 23.12
CA ALA A 145 -25.75 -4.22 22.99
C ALA A 145 -25.76 -2.69 23.08
N PHE A 146 -26.72 -2.03 22.41
CA PHE A 146 -26.93 -0.58 22.46
C PHE A 146 -27.31 -0.09 23.87
N ALA A 147 -28.16 -0.83 24.60
CA ALA A 147 -28.48 -0.52 25.99
C ALA A 147 -27.23 -0.58 26.89
N GLY A 148 -26.40 -1.61 26.70
CA GLY A 148 -25.12 -1.73 27.40
C GLY A 148 -24.13 -0.61 27.04
N ASP A 149 -24.11 -0.16 25.79
CA ASP A 149 -23.31 0.98 25.35
C ASP A 149 -23.75 2.28 26.04
N LEU A 150 -25.07 2.53 26.13
CA LEU A 150 -25.63 3.66 26.87
C LEU A 150 -25.36 3.57 28.38
N GLU A 151 -25.34 2.36 28.96
CA GLU A 151 -24.89 2.16 30.34
C GLU A 151 -23.43 2.56 30.51
N ARG A 152 -22.53 2.14 29.62
CA ARG A 152 -21.11 2.50 29.68
C ARG A 152 -20.88 4.01 29.50
N LEU A 153 -21.66 4.66 28.62
CA LEU A 153 -21.58 6.12 28.38
C LEU A 153 -22.07 6.95 29.57
N SER A 154 -23.09 6.49 30.30
CA SER A 154 -23.83 7.32 31.27
C SER A 154 -23.94 6.78 32.70
N GLY A 155 -23.55 5.53 32.93
CA GLY A 155 -23.80 4.78 34.15
C GLY A 155 -25.27 4.39 34.37
N THR A 156 -26.15 4.59 33.39
CA THR A 156 -27.58 4.24 33.45
C THR A 156 -27.98 3.40 32.25
N GLU A 157 -28.38 2.16 32.50
CA GLU A 157 -28.88 1.24 31.47
C GLU A 157 -30.37 1.52 31.17
N PRO A 158 -30.75 1.80 29.91
CA PRO A 158 -32.15 1.84 29.50
C PRO A 158 -32.77 0.44 29.56
N SER A 159 -34.06 0.35 29.88
CA SER A 159 -34.77 -0.92 29.76
C SER A 159 -35.10 -1.22 28.30
N VAL A 160 -34.76 -2.42 27.83
CA VAL A 160 -35.25 -2.98 26.56
C VAL A 160 -36.56 -3.73 26.83
N VAL A 161 -37.64 -3.37 26.13
CA VAL A 161 -39.00 -3.84 26.41
C VAL A 161 -39.81 -4.11 25.13
N ALA A 162 -40.71 -5.10 25.22
CA ALA A 162 -41.61 -5.50 24.12
C ALA A 162 -42.66 -4.45 23.71
N ALA A 163 -42.97 -3.53 24.63
CA ALA A 163 -44.03 -2.55 24.45
C ALA A 163 -43.76 -1.28 25.25
N VAL A 164 -44.35 -0.17 24.81
CA VAL A 164 -44.25 1.13 25.48
C VAL A 164 -44.64 1.01 26.97
N PRO A 165 -43.74 1.35 27.91
CA PRO A 165 -44.05 1.28 29.34
C PRO A 165 -45.16 2.26 29.76
N ASP A 166 -45.98 1.83 30.72
CA ASP A 166 -47.03 2.68 31.31
C ASP A 166 -46.44 3.97 31.91
N GLY A 167 -46.80 5.11 31.32
CA GLY A 167 -46.38 6.43 31.80
C GLY A 167 -45.03 6.92 31.28
N ALA A 168 -44.41 6.23 30.32
CA ALA A 168 -43.26 6.76 29.58
C ALA A 168 -43.70 7.89 28.63
N ASP A 169 -43.14 9.08 28.81
CA ASP A 169 -43.35 10.24 27.93
C ASP A 169 -42.43 10.22 26.70
N LYS A 170 -41.32 9.49 26.77
CA LYS A 170 -40.34 9.32 25.68
C LYS A 170 -39.93 7.85 25.55
N VAL A 171 -39.71 7.40 24.32
CA VAL A 171 -39.20 6.04 24.01
C VAL A 171 -38.28 6.06 22.80
N VAL A 172 -37.36 5.10 22.71
CA VAL A 172 -36.71 4.72 21.45
C VAL A 172 -37.52 3.57 20.87
N VAL A 173 -37.86 3.62 19.59
CA VAL A 173 -38.57 2.53 18.88
C VAL A 173 -37.64 2.04 17.78
N VAL A 174 -37.31 0.76 17.79
CA VAL A 174 -36.48 0.13 16.77
C VAL A 174 -37.18 -1.08 16.18
N GLY A 175 -36.97 -1.31 14.88
CA GLY A 175 -37.44 -2.51 14.21
C GLY A 175 -37.40 -2.40 12.69
N SER A 176 -37.60 -3.53 12.03
CA SER A 176 -37.71 -3.56 10.56
C SER A 176 -39.10 -3.13 10.10
N VAL A 177 -39.20 -2.44 8.96
CA VAL A 177 -40.50 -2.05 8.36
C VAL A 177 -41.35 -3.29 8.00
N ALA A 178 -40.69 -4.40 7.66
CA ALA A 178 -41.32 -5.64 7.23
C ALA A 178 -41.97 -6.40 8.38
N GLU A 179 -41.41 -6.39 9.59
CA GLU A 179 -41.88 -7.23 10.70
C GLU A 179 -42.58 -6.41 11.77
N ASN A 180 -42.06 -5.24 12.13
CA ASN A 180 -42.52 -4.45 13.26
C ASN A 180 -43.76 -3.58 12.95
N PRO A 181 -44.95 -3.87 13.52
CA PRO A 181 -46.19 -3.14 13.22
C PRO A 181 -46.18 -1.69 13.68
N LEU A 182 -45.47 -1.38 14.77
CA LEU A 182 -45.35 -0.03 15.29
C LEU A 182 -44.49 0.83 14.36
N VAL A 183 -43.30 0.33 13.98
CA VAL A 183 -42.42 1.01 13.00
C VAL A 183 -43.16 1.20 11.68
N ARG A 184 -43.81 0.16 11.15
CA ARG A 184 -44.59 0.25 9.91
C ARG A 184 -45.66 1.35 9.96
N GLY A 185 -46.42 1.43 11.06
CA GLY A 185 -47.45 2.46 11.23
C GLY A 185 -46.89 3.87 11.44
N LEU A 186 -45.66 4.01 11.94
CA LEU A 186 -44.98 5.30 12.10
C LEU A 186 -44.40 5.80 10.76
N VAL A 187 -43.80 4.91 9.97
CA VAL A 187 -43.22 5.22 8.65
C VAL A 187 -44.28 5.60 7.61
N GLU A 188 -45.56 5.27 7.83
CA GLU A 188 -46.68 5.71 6.98
C GLU A 188 -47.16 7.15 7.22
N ARG A 189 -46.57 7.89 8.18
CA ARG A 189 -47.00 9.27 8.52
C ARG A 189 -46.29 10.33 7.69
N ASP A 190 -46.85 11.55 7.63
CA ASP A 190 -46.25 12.73 6.97
C ASP A 190 -44.81 13.02 7.41
N ALA A 191 -44.45 12.67 8.66
CA ALA A 191 -43.09 12.82 9.16
C ALA A 191 -42.08 11.98 8.36
N PHE A 192 -42.55 10.96 7.63
CA PHE A 192 -41.80 10.06 6.76
C PHE A 192 -42.11 10.19 5.26
N GLU A 193 -42.97 11.12 4.84
CA GLU A 193 -43.42 11.27 3.44
C GLU A 193 -42.30 11.65 2.44
N SER A 194 -41.18 12.21 2.93
CA SER A 194 -40.01 12.58 2.10
C SER A 194 -39.00 11.46 1.92
N PHE A 195 -39.18 10.30 2.56
CA PHE A 195 -38.12 9.32 2.74
C PHE A 195 -38.19 8.13 1.80
N HIS A 196 -37.01 7.57 1.56
CA HIS A 196 -36.80 6.50 0.62
C HIS A 196 -36.56 5.14 1.28
N VAL A 197 -36.58 5.02 2.61
CA VAL A 197 -36.55 3.71 3.31
C VAL A 197 -37.84 2.95 2.99
N ARG A 198 -37.79 2.17 1.92
CA ARG A 198 -38.91 1.36 1.45
C ARG A 198 -38.70 -0.07 1.91
N HIS A 199 -39.82 -0.71 2.25
CA HIS A 199 -39.88 -2.15 2.41
C HIS A 199 -39.21 -2.84 1.20
N GLY A 200 -38.19 -3.66 1.45
CA GLY A 200 -37.48 -4.44 0.42
C GLY A 200 -36.25 -3.77 -0.20
N GLN A 201 -35.78 -2.63 0.31
CA GLN A 201 -34.39 -2.21 0.06
C GLN A 201 -33.43 -3.00 0.97
N TRP A 202 -32.23 -3.26 0.46
CA TRP A 202 -31.20 -3.98 1.20
C TRP A 202 -30.53 -3.07 2.22
N GLU A 203 -30.66 -3.41 3.49
CA GLU A 203 -29.90 -2.88 4.64
C GLU A 203 -29.85 -1.35 4.78
N THR A 204 -30.90 -0.65 4.35
CA THR A 204 -31.07 0.79 4.58
C THR A 204 -31.74 1.06 5.92
N PHE A 205 -31.49 2.25 6.49
CA PHE A 205 -32.20 2.65 7.69
C PHE A 205 -32.35 4.17 7.81
N VAL A 206 -33.29 4.59 8.66
CA VAL A 206 -33.49 5.99 9.03
C VAL A 206 -33.57 6.14 10.54
N VAL A 207 -32.93 7.20 11.05
CA VAL A 207 -33.03 7.64 12.44
C VAL A 207 -33.76 8.99 12.48
N THR A 208 -34.87 9.10 13.22
CA THR A 208 -35.62 10.36 13.30
C THR A 208 -36.44 10.51 14.57
N ALA A 209 -36.62 11.73 15.08
CA ALA A 209 -37.51 12.00 16.20
C ALA A 209 -38.94 12.32 15.73
N VAL A 210 -39.93 11.65 16.32
CA VAL A 210 -41.35 11.77 15.98
C VAL A 210 -42.14 12.28 17.20
N GLU A 211 -42.97 13.30 16.98
CA GLU A 211 -43.90 13.82 17.97
C GLU A 211 -45.20 12.98 18.00
N ALA A 212 -45.72 12.73 19.21
CA ALA A 212 -46.91 11.94 19.47
C ALA A 212 -46.96 10.61 18.67
N PRO A 213 -45.95 9.72 18.81
CA PRO A 213 -45.84 8.50 18.02
C PRO A 213 -47.02 7.56 18.27
N VAL A 214 -47.45 7.43 19.51
CA VAL A 214 -48.66 6.69 19.92
C VAL A 214 -49.37 7.45 21.04
N GLU A 215 -50.62 7.08 21.34
CA GLU A 215 -51.37 7.70 22.44
C GLU A 215 -50.62 7.52 23.78
N GLY A 216 -50.34 8.63 24.46
CA GLY A 216 -49.69 8.62 25.78
C GLY A 216 -48.16 8.82 25.77
N VAL A 217 -47.53 8.83 24.60
CA VAL A 217 -46.10 9.15 24.42
C VAL A 217 -45.98 10.50 23.75
N ASP A 218 -45.16 11.40 24.30
CA ASP A 218 -44.94 12.74 23.74
C ASP A 218 -43.96 12.69 22.56
N ARG A 219 -42.82 11.98 22.69
CA ARG A 219 -41.80 11.86 21.62
C ARG A 219 -41.23 10.45 21.50
N ALA A 220 -40.90 10.01 20.30
CA ALA A 220 -40.04 8.83 20.09
C ALA A 220 -38.85 9.14 19.19
N LEU A 221 -37.70 8.54 19.47
CA LEU A 221 -36.65 8.37 18.45
C LEU A 221 -36.92 7.04 17.75
N VAL A 222 -37.16 7.08 16.45
CA VAL A 222 -37.47 5.91 15.64
C VAL A 222 -36.22 5.53 14.85
N VAL A 223 -35.78 4.27 15.00
CA VAL A 223 -34.77 3.62 14.17
C VAL A 223 -35.50 2.60 13.30
N ALA A 224 -35.75 2.95 12.04
CA ALA A 224 -36.50 2.10 11.12
C ALA A 224 -35.57 1.54 10.06
N GLY A 225 -35.35 0.22 10.09
CA GLY A 225 -34.60 -0.51 9.06
C GLY A 225 -35.51 -1.00 7.92
N SER A 226 -35.02 -1.05 6.69
CA SER A 226 -35.73 -1.71 5.58
C SER A 226 -35.87 -3.22 5.78
N ASP A 227 -34.92 -3.80 6.52
CA ASP A 227 -34.85 -5.19 6.98
C ASP A 227 -34.26 -5.23 8.41
N PRO A 228 -34.17 -6.42 9.05
CA PRO A 228 -33.62 -6.55 10.39
C PRO A 228 -32.17 -6.05 10.57
N ARG A 229 -31.30 -6.27 9.58
CA ARG A 229 -29.90 -5.81 9.65
C ARG A 229 -29.80 -4.29 9.57
N GLY A 230 -30.60 -3.64 8.71
CA GLY A 230 -30.70 -2.18 8.69
C GLY A 230 -31.11 -1.60 10.05
N ALA A 231 -32.06 -2.23 10.75
CA ALA A 231 -32.46 -1.79 12.09
C ALA A 231 -31.32 -1.94 13.12
N ALA A 232 -30.58 -3.06 13.08
CA ALA A 232 -29.41 -3.28 13.92
C ALA A 232 -28.27 -2.29 13.62
N PHE A 233 -27.96 -2.05 12.34
CA PHE A 233 -26.97 -1.03 11.93
C PHE A 233 -27.35 0.35 12.42
N GLY A 234 -28.63 0.73 12.39
CA GLY A 234 -29.08 2.03 12.92
C GLY A 234 -28.86 2.21 14.42
N LEU A 235 -28.91 1.14 15.22
CA LEU A 235 -28.54 1.20 16.64
C LEU A 235 -27.03 1.33 16.84
N PHE A 236 -26.24 0.58 16.08
CA PHE A 236 -24.78 0.70 16.15
C PHE A 236 -24.27 2.02 15.59
N GLU A 237 -24.96 2.62 14.64
CA GLU A 237 -24.70 3.99 14.15
C GLU A 237 -24.91 5.01 15.26
N LEU A 238 -25.96 4.86 16.08
CA LEU A 238 -26.17 5.69 17.27
C LEU A 238 -25.06 5.48 18.32
N SER A 239 -24.62 4.24 18.54
CA SER A 239 -23.47 3.95 19.42
C SER A 239 -22.19 4.61 18.90
N ALA A 240 -21.87 4.45 17.62
CA ALA A 240 -20.69 5.02 16.97
C ALA A 240 -20.72 6.56 17.01
N ALA A 241 -21.86 7.15 16.65
CA ALA A 241 -22.09 8.58 16.74
C ALA A 241 -22.07 9.09 18.19
N ALA A 242 -22.27 8.24 19.21
CA ALA A 242 -22.08 8.61 20.62
C ALA A 242 -20.63 8.43 21.12
N GLY A 243 -19.71 7.99 20.25
CA GLY A 243 -18.29 7.81 20.56
C GLY A 243 -17.91 6.40 20.99
N VAL A 244 -18.80 5.41 20.83
CA VAL A 244 -18.49 4.00 21.13
C VAL A 244 -17.79 3.39 19.93
N SER A 245 -16.54 2.99 20.12
CA SER A 245 -15.74 2.35 19.07
C SER A 245 -16.24 0.93 18.78
N PRO A 246 -16.23 0.47 17.51
CA PRO A 246 -16.36 -0.95 17.17
C PRO A 246 -15.32 -1.81 17.90
N TRP A 247 -14.17 -1.22 18.23
CA TRP A 247 -13.01 -1.89 18.82
C TRP A 247 -13.00 -1.87 20.36
N THR A 248 -14.09 -1.45 21.02
CA THR A 248 -14.15 -1.44 22.49
C THR A 248 -13.83 -2.80 23.11
N TRP A 249 -14.26 -3.89 22.47
CA TRP A 249 -13.89 -5.23 22.93
C TRP A 249 -12.65 -5.77 22.24
N TRP A 250 -12.44 -5.54 20.94
CA TRP A 250 -11.35 -6.19 20.20
C TRP A 250 -9.99 -5.51 20.34
N ALA A 251 -9.92 -4.25 20.77
CA ALA A 251 -8.66 -3.52 21.03
C ALA A 251 -8.74 -2.62 22.28
N ASP A 252 -9.62 -3.01 23.22
CA ASP A 252 -9.74 -2.38 24.55
C ASP A 252 -9.90 -0.85 24.52
N VAL A 253 -10.54 -0.33 23.48
CA VAL A 253 -10.84 1.10 23.34
C VAL A 253 -11.89 1.50 24.39
N PRO A 254 -11.55 2.41 25.34
CA PRO A 254 -12.47 2.77 26.40
C PRO A 254 -13.66 3.55 25.86
N VAL A 255 -14.85 3.26 26.40
CA VAL A 255 -16.08 4.01 26.12
C VAL A 255 -16.04 5.36 26.85
N PRO A 256 -16.30 6.50 26.18
CA PRO A 256 -16.31 7.81 26.83
C PRO A 256 -17.39 7.93 27.92
N GLU A 257 -17.04 8.43 29.11
CA GLU A 257 -18.04 8.76 30.14
C GLU A 257 -18.58 10.18 29.91
N THR A 258 -19.84 10.30 29.47
CA THR A 258 -20.48 11.58 29.12
C THR A 258 -21.62 11.97 30.05
N GLY A 259 -22.29 11.01 30.69
CA GLY A 259 -23.39 11.22 31.65
C GLY A 259 -24.74 11.60 31.03
N ALA A 260 -24.77 12.05 29.77
CA ALA A 260 -25.96 12.30 28.98
C ALA A 260 -25.66 12.12 27.49
N VAL A 261 -26.67 11.74 26.71
CA VAL A 261 -26.55 11.56 25.26
C VAL A 261 -27.82 12.12 24.59
N HIS A 262 -27.63 13.06 23.67
CA HIS A 262 -28.67 13.77 22.94
C HIS A 262 -28.46 13.63 21.44
N VAL A 263 -29.52 13.26 20.71
CA VAL A 263 -29.49 12.99 19.25
C VAL A 263 -30.25 14.07 18.49
N SER A 264 -29.83 14.40 17.28
CA SER A 264 -30.55 15.33 16.41
C SER A 264 -31.97 14.84 16.10
N PRO A 265 -32.97 15.75 16.06
CA PRO A 265 -34.37 15.35 15.86
C PRO A 265 -34.72 15.07 14.39
N GLY A 266 -33.88 15.54 13.46
CA GLY A 266 -34.11 15.42 12.02
C GLY A 266 -34.05 13.98 11.54
N PRO A 267 -34.56 13.71 10.33
CA PRO A 267 -34.33 12.43 9.67
C PRO A 267 -32.87 12.33 9.18
N HIS A 268 -32.26 11.19 9.43
CA HIS A 268 -30.94 10.83 8.96
C HIS A 268 -31.05 9.47 8.25
N GLU A 269 -30.90 9.47 6.93
CA GLU A 269 -31.00 8.27 6.08
C GLU A 269 -29.60 7.71 5.82
N PHE A 270 -29.48 6.39 5.84
CA PHE A 270 -28.23 5.68 5.59
C PHE A 270 -28.46 4.54 4.60
N GLY A 271 -27.49 4.38 3.70
CA GLY A 271 -27.50 3.37 2.65
C GLY A 271 -28.34 3.74 1.42
N PRO A 272 -28.55 2.79 0.48
CA PRO A 272 -28.09 1.39 0.55
C PRO A 272 -26.56 1.27 0.54
N PRO A 273 -25.99 0.20 1.11
CA PRO A 273 -24.55 -0.02 1.03
C PRO A 273 -24.09 -0.15 -0.42
N SER A 274 -22.85 0.26 -0.68
CA SER A 274 -22.20 0.16 -1.99
C SER A 274 -21.99 -1.30 -2.43
N VAL A 275 -21.93 -2.22 -1.46
CA VAL A 275 -21.71 -3.66 -1.66
C VAL A 275 -22.72 -4.51 -0.87
N THR A 276 -23.30 -5.53 -1.52
CA THR A 276 -24.39 -6.36 -0.95
C THR A 276 -23.92 -7.24 0.21
N TYR A 277 -22.93 -8.11 -0.01
CA TYR A 277 -22.30 -8.95 1.02
C TYR A 277 -20.91 -8.39 1.34
N ARG A 278 -20.68 -8.02 2.61
CA ARG A 278 -19.46 -7.33 3.06
C ARG A 278 -18.94 -8.03 4.29
N GLY A 279 -17.71 -8.52 4.24
CA GLY A 279 -17.25 -9.41 5.28
C GLY A 279 -15.75 -9.61 5.38
N VAL A 280 -15.40 -10.50 6.31
CA VAL A 280 -14.02 -10.91 6.58
C VAL A 280 -13.86 -12.40 6.37
N PHE A 281 -12.64 -12.79 5.99
CA PHE A 281 -12.17 -14.16 6.05
C PHE A 281 -11.16 -14.30 7.18
N ILE A 282 -11.53 -15.09 8.19
CA ILE A 282 -10.63 -15.50 9.26
C ILE A 282 -9.77 -16.63 8.70
N ASN A 283 -8.49 -16.36 8.50
CA ASN A 283 -7.55 -17.28 7.87
C ASN A 283 -6.20 -17.23 8.61
N ASP A 284 -5.29 -18.15 8.31
CA ASP A 284 -3.96 -18.23 8.94
C ASP A 284 -4.00 -18.23 10.48
N GLU A 285 -5.12 -18.68 11.07
CA GLU A 285 -5.51 -18.46 12.47
C GLU A 285 -4.69 -19.29 13.49
N GLN A 286 -3.83 -20.17 12.98
CA GLN A 286 -3.08 -21.16 13.74
C GLN A 286 -2.08 -20.52 14.72
N TRP A 287 -1.69 -19.26 14.49
CA TRP A 287 -0.65 -18.54 15.25
C TRP A 287 -1.17 -17.33 16.04
N GLY A 288 -2.49 -17.13 16.11
CA GLY A 288 -3.08 -16.08 16.93
C GLY A 288 -4.46 -16.46 17.46
N LEU A 289 -5.49 -16.34 16.63
CA LEU A 289 -6.89 -16.43 17.05
C LEU A 289 -7.23 -17.81 17.63
N ARG A 290 -6.79 -18.91 17.01
CA ARG A 290 -7.05 -20.26 17.53
C ARG A 290 -6.35 -20.49 18.89
N PRO A 291 -5.03 -20.29 19.04
CA PRO A 291 -4.36 -20.43 20.33
C PRO A 291 -4.97 -19.57 21.44
N TRP A 292 -5.33 -18.31 21.13
CA TRP A 292 -5.99 -17.42 22.07
C TRP A 292 -7.41 -17.91 22.44
N ALA A 293 -8.22 -18.30 21.47
CA ALA A 293 -9.57 -18.81 21.74
C ALA A 293 -9.50 -20.03 22.65
N ALA A 294 -8.71 -21.04 22.28
CA ALA A 294 -8.51 -22.27 23.04
C ALA A 294 -7.94 -22.03 24.45
N GLY A 295 -7.03 -21.06 24.59
CA GLY A 295 -6.28 -20.81 25.82
C GLY A 295 -6.96 -19.84 26.80
N ALA A 296 -7.73 -18.87 26.30
CA ALA A 296 -8.16 -17.70 27.06
C ALA A 296 -9.66 -17.38 26.95
N HIS A 297 -10.33 -17.68 25.83
CA HIS A 297 -11.70 -17.21 25.59
C HIS A 297 -12.78 -18.31 25.56
N GLU A 298 -12.42 -19.52 25.13
CA GLU A 298 -13.33 -20.65 24.95
C GLU A 298 -13.13 -21.76 26.00
N PRO A 299 -13.65 -21.60 27.23
CA PRO A 299 -13.41 -22.56 28.28
C PRO A 299 -14.06 -23.92 27.97
N GLY A 300 -13.21 -24.95 27.86
CA GLY A 300 -13.66 -26.33 27.64
C GLY A 300 -13.60 -26.78 26.17
N SER A 301 -13.26 -25.88 25.25
CA SER A 301 -12.84 -26.19 23.88
C SER A 301 -11.32 -25.99 23.76
N ASP A 302 -10.66 -26.75 22.89
CA ASP A 302 -9.27 -26.51 22.46
C ASP A 302 -9.20 -25.81 21.10
N ASN A 303 -10.30 -25.15 20.70
CA ASN A 303 -10.48 -24.54 19.39
C ASN A 303 -11.30 -23.25 19.43
N ILE A 304 -11.52 -22.64 18.25
CA ILE A 304 -12.47 -21.54 18.04
C ILE A 304 -13.89 -22.10 18.15
N GLY A 305 -14.79 -21.39 18.83
CA GLY A 305 -16.16 -21.84 19.08
C GLY A 305 -17.18 -20.70 19.15
N PRO A 306 -18.40 -20.99 19.66
CA PRO A 306 -19.53 -20.09 19.58
C PRO A 306 -19.34 -18.74 20.30
N ARG A 307 -18.58 -18.69 21.40
CA ARG A 307 -18.32 -17.43 22.14
C ARG A 307 -17.33 -16.54 21.40
N THR A 308 -16.33 -17.15 20.78
CA THR A 308 -15.44 -16.41 19.89
C THR A 308 -16.22 -15.85 18.71
N TYR A 309 -17.06 -16.66 18.05
CA TYR A 309 -17.88 -16.21 16.93
C TYR A 309 -18.92 -15.16 17.33
N GLU A 310 -19.53 -15.24 18.52
CA GLU A 310 -20.38 -14.19 19.07
C GLU A 310 -19.67 -12.82 19.08
N ARG A 311 -18.40 -12.78 19.50
CA ARG A 311 -17.58 -11.55 19.48
C ARG A 311 -17.20 -11.11 18.08
N VAL A 312 -16.98 -12.04 17.17
CA VAL A 312 -16.73 -11.71 15.75
C VAL A 312 -17.98 -11.09 15.13
N PHE A 313 -19.16 -11.65 15.36
CA PHE A 313 -20.40 -11.20 14.72
C PHE A 313 -20.88 -9.86 15.29
N GLU A 314 -20.73 -9.62 16.60
CA GLU A 314 -20.96 -8.28 17.16
C GLU A 314 -20.04 -7.23 16.50
N LEU A 315 -18.76 -7.56 16.29
CA LEU A 315 -17.81 -6.66 15.61
C LEU A 315 -18.24 -6.38 14.17
N LEU A 316 -18.63 -7.42 13.41
CA LEU A 316 -19.10 -7.24 12.03
C LEU A 316 -20.31 -6.31 11.97
N LEU A 317 -21.30 -6.48 12.85
CA LEU A 317 -22.46 -5.59 12.88
C LEU A 317 -22.08 -4.14 13.23
N ARG A 318 -21.15 -3.95 14.17
CA ARG A 318 -20.62 -2.61 14.53
C ARG A 318 -19.87 -1.94 13.38
N LEU A 319 -19.26 -2.72 12.49
CA LEU A 319 -18.59 -2.27 11.28
C LEU A 319 -19.52 -2.26 10.04
N ARG A 320 -20.84 -2.37 10.25
CA ARG A 320 -21.86 -2.43 9.17
C ARG A 320 -21.58 -3.54 8.14
N ALA A 321 -20.94 -4.62 8.56
CA ALA A 321 -20.69 -5.84 7.79
C ALA A 321 -21.74 -6.91 8.09
N ASN A 322 -21.93 -7.84 7.16
CA ASN A 322 -22.97 -8.87 7.24
C ASN A 322 -22.49 -10.27 6.84
N HIS A 323 -21.23 -10.43 6.43
CA HIS A 323 -20.74 -11.67 5.83
C HIS A 323 -19.46 -12.18 6.52
N VAL A 324 -19.28 -13.50 6.59
CA VAL A 324 -18.08 -14.12 7.16
C VAL A 324 -17.67 -15.38 6.39
N TRP A 325 -16.36 -15.53 6.19
CA TRP A 325 -15.73 -16.83 5.94
C TRP A 325 -15.04 -17.29 7.24
N PRO A 326 -15.52 -18.37 7.87
CA PRO A 326 -14.97 -18.89 9.12
C PRO A 326 -13.53 -19.41 9.00
N ALA A 327 -12.89 -19.59 10.17
CA ALA A 327 -11.58 -20.22 10.28
C ALA A 327 -11.61 -21.69 9.82
N MET A 328 -10.59 -22.12 9.09
CA MET A 328 -10.67 -23.35 8.30
C MET A 328 -9.39 -24.20 8.21
N HIS A 329 -8.24 -23.73 8.72
CA HIS A 329 -6.96 -24.41 8.50
C HIS A 329 -6.81 -25.70 9.32
N PRO A 330 -5.86 -26.58 8.95
CA PRO A 330 -5.57 -27.81 9.66
C PRO A 330 -5.44 -27.65 11.19
N GLY A 331 -6.14 -28.49 11.92
CA GLY A 331 -6.25 -28.48 13.38
C GLY A 331 -7.22 -27.44 13.95
N THR A 332 -7.75 -26.51 13.15
CA THR A 332 -8.92 -25.71 13.53
C THR A 332 -10.17 -26.55 13.30
N ALA A 333 -11.10 -26.53 14.27
CA ALA A 333 -12.34 -27.27 14.13
C ALA A 333 -13.19 -26.58 13.05
N PRO A 334 -13.70 -27.32 12.05
CA PRO A 334 -14.58 -26.75 11.03
C PRO A 334 -15.76 -26.02 11.67
N PHE A 335 -16.18 -24.89 11.11
CA PHE A 335 -17.26 -24.07 11.65
C PHE A 335 -18.50 -24.89 12.00
N TYR A 336 -18.89 -25.80 11.10
CA TYR A 336 -20.08 -26.62 11.26
C TYR A 336 -19.88 -27.91 12.07
N ALA A 337 -18.67 -28.16 12.60
CA ALA A 337 -18.46 -29.25 13.55
C ALA A 337 -19.21 -29.00 14.87
N ASP A 338 -19.45 -27.72 15.21
CA ASP A 338 -20.33 -27.29 16.30
C ASP A 338 -21.57 -26.57 15.74
N PRO A 339 -22.78 -27.15 15.84
CA PRO A 339 -24.00 -26.52 15.33
C PRO A 339 -24.36 -25.22 16.08
N GLU A 340 -23.81 -24.97 17.28
CA GLU A 340 -24.02 -23.70 17.98
C GLU A 340 -23.38 -22.53 17.22
N ASN A 341 -22.32 -22.75 16.42
CA ASN A 341 -21.70 -21.69 15.62
C ASN A 341 -22.68 -21.10 14.59
N GLN A 342 -23.41 -21.96 13.84
CA GLN A 342 -24.44 -21.51 12.89
C GLN A 342 -25.60 -20.83 13.62
N ALA A 343 -26.02 -21.35 14.79
CA ALA A 343 -27.09 -20.75 15.56
C ALA A 343 -26.74 -19.31 16.01
N VAL A 344 -25.48 -19.07 16.40
CA VAL A 344 -25.00 -17.72 16.74
C VAL A 344 -24.93 -16.83 15.49
N ALA A 345 -24.57 -17.37 14.31
CA ALA A 345 -24.60 -16.60 13.06
C ALA A 345 -26.04 -16.16 12.72
N ASP A 346 -27.01 -17.07 12.82
CA ASP A 346 -28.42 -16.78 12.59
C ASP A 346 -28.97 -15.76 13.62
N GLU A 347 -28.56 -15.87 14.89
CA GLU A 347 -28.95 -14.93 15.95
C GLU A 347 -28.46 -13.50 15.67
N TYR A 348 -27.24 -13.36 15.16
CA TYR A 348 -26.65 -12.08 14.78
C TYR A 348 -26.98 -11.65 13.34
N GLY A 349 -27.74 -12.46 12.59
CA GLY A 349 -28.06 -12.19 11.19
C GLY A 349 -26.83 -12.12 10.28
N VAL A 350 -25.73 -12.80 10.62
CA VAL A 350 -24.51 -12.84 9.81
C VAL A 350 -24.60 -13.98 8.80
N VAL A 351 -24.40 -13.63 7.53
CA VAL A 351 -24.39 -14.55 6.40
C VAL A 351 -23.09 -15.34 6.40
N VAL A 352 -23.20 -16.66 6.43
CA VAL A 352 -22.02 -17.55 6.39
C VAL A 352 -21.73 -17.95 4.95
N GLY A 353 -20.51 -17.68 4.50
CA GLY A 353 -19.92 -18.30 3.32
C GLY A 353 -18.69 -19.10 3.68
N THR A 354 -17.99 -19.59 2.68
CA THR A 354 -16.75 -20.34 2.85
C THR A 354 -15.74 -19.99 1.78
N SER A 355 -14.46 -20.30 2.02
CA SER A 355 -13.39 -20.03 1.08
C SER A 355 -13.57 -20.80 -0.23
N HIS A 356 -12.82 -20.42 -1.27
CA HIS A 356 -12.95 -20.99 -2.62
C HIS A 356 -12.63 -22.49 -2.74
N THR A 357 -12.04 -23.12 -1.72
CA THR A 357 -11.81 -24.56 -1.65
C THR A 357 -12.87 -25.32 -0.86
N GLU A 358 -13.69 -24.63 -0.08
CA GLU A 358 -14.70 -25.19 0.82
C GLU A 358 -16.09 -25.11 0.20
N VAL A 359 -16.26 -25.80 -0.93
CA VAL A 359 -17.48 -25.70 -1.75
C VAL A 359 -18.70 -26.23 -1.00
N MET A 360 -19.87 -25.64 -1.24
CA MET A 360 -21.14 -26.01 -0.61
C MET A 360 -21.12 -25.95 0.93
N LEU A 361 -20.34 -25.02 1.51
CA LEU A 361 -20.14 -24.85 2.96
C LEU A 361 -19.46 -26.05 3.65
N PHE A 362 -18.73 -26.86 2.89
CA PHE A 362 -18.08 -28.06 3.38
C PHE A 362 -16.56 -27.87 3.45
N ASN A 363 -15.97 -27.97 4.64
CA ASN A 363 -14.53 -27.87 4.81
C ASN A 363 -13.85 -29.15 4.31
N ASN A 364 -13.28 -29.10 3.12
CA ASN A 364 -12.71 -30.28 2.48
C ASN A 364 -11.37 -30.75 3.07
N GLU A 365 -10.78 -29.99 4.00
CA GLU A 365 -9.50 -30.37 4.62
C GLU A 365 -9.69 -31.21 5.87
N GLU A 366 -10.56 -30.77 6.79
CA GLU A 366 -10.75 -31.39 8.10
C GLU A 366 -12.04 -32.23 8.18
N GLU A 367 -13.08 -31.96 7.36
CA GLU A 367 -14.28 -32.80 7.33
C GLU A 367 -14.16 -34.00 6.38
N TRP A 368 -13.23 -33.99 5.43
CA TRP A 368 -13.03 -35.09 4.46
C TRP A 368 -11.90 -36.04 4.89
N ASP A 369 -12.23 -37.29 5.21
CA ASP A 369 -11.23 -38.30 5.55
C ASP A 369 -10.96 -39.21 4.35
N THR A 370 -9.82 -39.02 3.67
CA THR A 370 -9.47 -39.81 2.47
C THR A 370 -9.41 -41.33 2.74
N ASP A 371 -9.10 -41.77 3.96
CA ASP A 371 -9.08 -43.19 4.31
C ASP A 371 -10.49 -43.78 4.48
N VAL A 372 -11.49 -42.94 4.77
CA VAL A 372 -12.90 -43.32 5.00
C VAL A 372 -13.78 -43.03 3.78
N ASP A 373 -13.72 -41.80 3.28
CA ASP A 373 -14.55 -41.26 2.20
C ASP A 373 -13.99 -41.56 0.82
N GLY A 374 -12.70 -41.91 0.72
CA GLY A 374 -11.98 -42.11 -0.54
C GLY A 374 -11.37 -40.81 -1.08
N PRO A 375 -10.84 -40.83 -2.32
CA PRO A 375 -10.11 -39.67 -2.85
C PRO A 375 -11.03 -38.45 -3.02
N TRP A 376 -10.49 -37.26 -2.76
CA TRP A 376 -11.09 -35.98 -3.17
C TRP A 376 -10.88 -35.75 -4.68
N ASP A 377 -11.45 -36.64 -5.49
CA ASP A 377 -11.41 -36.61 -6.96
C ASP A 377 -12.83 -36.84 -7.50
N TYR A 378 -13.45 -35.81 -8.06
CA TYR A 378 -14.83 -35.88 -8.55
C TYR A 378 -15.00 -36.92 -9.67
N THR A 379 -13.98 -37.12 -10.50
CA THR A 379 -14.03 -38.10 -11.60
C THR A 379 -14.14 -39.54 -11.09
N ARG A 380 -13.67 -39.80 -9.87
CA ARG A 380 -13.65 -41.14 -9.25
C ARG A 380 -14.66 -41.30 -8.11
N ASN A 381 -15.06 -40.22 -7.44
CA ASN A 381 -15.78 -40.27 -6.18
C ASN A 381 -16.98 -39.31 -6.06
N ALA A 382 -17.51 -38.83 -7.20
CA ALA A 382 -18.64 -37.89 -7.23
C ALA A 382 -19.87 -38.30 -6.40
N GLU A 383 -20.16 -39.59 -6.24
CA GLU A 383 -21.33 -40.04 -5.45
C GLU A 383 -21.20 -39.66 -3.98
N ARG A 384 -20.04 -39.91 -3.36
CA ARG A 384 -19.79 -39.57 -1.96
C ARG A 384 -19.72 -38.06 -1.75
N MET A 385 -19.09 -37.32 -2.67
CA MET A 385 -19.03 -35.86 -2.61
C MET A 385 -20.44 -35.23 -2.66
N ARG A 386 -21.29 -35.69 -3.59
CA ARG A 386 -22.68 -35.21 -3.67
C ARG A 386 -23.50 -35.56 -2.43
N GLU A 387 -23.25 -36.71 -1.80
CA GLU A 387 -23.92 -37.11 -0.55
C GLU A 387 -23.58 -36.13 0.58
N VAL A 388 -22.30 -35.82 0.80
CA VAL A 388 -21.91 -34.90 1.89
C VAL A 388 -22.36 -33.46 1.64
N TRP A 389 -22.33 -33.00 0.38
CA TRP A 389 -22.86 -31.69 0.01
C TRP A 389 -24.38 -31.62 0.19
N ASP A 390 -25.12 -32.67 -0.18
CA ASP A 390 -26.57 -32.75 0.03
C ASP A 390 -26.94 -32.68 1.51
N GLU A 391 -26.19 -33.38 2.38
CA GLU A 391 -26.38 -33.32 3.82
C GLU A 391 -26.10 -31.91 4.38
N ARG A 392 -25.03 -31.25 3.95
CA ARG A 392 -24.65 -29.90 4.37
C ARG A 392 -25.67 -28.85 3.93
N VAL A 393 -26.09 -28.89 2.66
CA VAL A 393 -27.09 -27.95 2.11
C VAL A 393 -28.44 -28.16 2.79
N ALA A 394 -28.87 -29.41 3.00
CA ALA A 394 -30.10 -29.71 3.75
C ALA A 394 -30.07 -29.16 5.18
N ALA A 395 -28.90 -29.22 5.85
CA ALA A 395 -28.74 -28.73 7.22
C ALA A 395 -28.69 -27.19 7.33
N THR A 396 -28.45 -26.48 6.22
CA THR A 396 -28.26 -25.02 6.18
C THR A 396 -29.35 -24.30 5.38
N ALA A 397 -30.33 -25.02 4.83
CA ALA A 397 -31.34 -24.46 3.92
C ALA A 397 -32.25 -23.39 4.58
N ASP A 398 -32.44 -23.45 5.89
CA ASP A 398 -33.22 -22.46 6.65
C ASP A 398 -32.37 -21.26 7.14
N SER A 399 -31.05 -21.28 6.93
CA SER A 399 -30.11 -20.23 7.34
C SER A 399 -29.68 -19.38 6.14
N GLU A 400 -29.33 -18.11 6.38
CA GLU A 400 -28.83 -17.23 5.32
C GLU A 400 -27.36 -17.53 5.03
N THR A 401 -27.07 -18.00 3.81
CA THR A 401 -25.74 -18.46 3.41
C THR A 401 -25.41 -18.05 1.98
N VAL A 402 -24.11 -17.98 1.67
CA VAL A 402 -23.61 -17.84 0.30
C VAL A 402 -22.86 -19.12 -0.07
N TYR A 403 -23.38 -19.88 -1.04
CA TYR A 403 -22.77 -21.13 -1.45
C TYR A 403 -21.62 -20.90 -2.43
N GLN A 404 -20.41 -21.29 -2.04
CA GLN A 404 -19.30 -21.43 -2.98
C GLN A 404 -19.56 -22.65 -3.88
N VAL A 405 -19.65 -22.43 -5.20
CA VAL A 405 -19.81 -23.49 -6.21
C VAL A 405 -18.51 -23.71 -6.99
N GLY A 406 -18.41 -24.84 -7.70
CA GLY A 406 -17.21 -25.32 -8.36
C GLY A 406 -16.51 -26.43 -7.56
N ILE A 407 -15.25 -26.72 -7.87
CA ILE A 407 -14.38 -27.59 -7.07
C ILE A 407 -12.91 -27.31 -7.39
N ARG A 408 -12.06 -27.40 -6.37
CA ARG A 408 -10.59 -27.42 -6.49
C ARG A 408 -10.04 -28.65 -5.77
N GLY A 409 -8.73 -28.86 -5.86
CA GLY A 409 -8.06 -29.86 -5.03
C GLY A 409 -8.21 -29.57 -3.53
N GLN A 410 -7.87 -30.56 -2.72
CA GLN A 410 -7.93 -30.44 -1.26
C GLN A 410 -6.90 -29.41 -0.75
N HIS A 411 -7.28 -28.54 0.19
CA HIS A 411 -6.43 -27.52 0.84
C HIS A 411 -5.53 -26.72 -0.14
N ASP A 412 -6.20 -25.98 -1.03
CA ASP A 412 -5.62 -25.05 -2.01
C ASP A 412 -4.73 -25.66 -3.10
N THR A 413 -4.86 -26.96 -3.33
CA THR A 413 -4.20 -27.67 -4.43
C THR A 413 -4.99 -27.66 -5.74
N GLU A 414 -4.31 -27.97 -6.85
CA GLU A 414 -4.92 -28.10 -8.17
C GLU A 414 -5.91 -29.27 -8.22
N MET A 415 -6.88 -29.20 -9.14
CA MET A 415 -7.89 -30.24 -9.31
C MET A 415 -7.30 -31.56 -9.80
N GLU A 416 -7.67 -32.66 -9.15
CA GLU A 416 -7.26 -34.01 -9.56
C GLU A 416 -8.13 -34.57 -10.70
N GLY A 417 -7.53 -35.45 -11.51
CA GLY A 417 -8.27 -36.29 -12.46
C GLY A 417 -8.50 -35.68 -13.84
N VAL A 418 -7.86 -34.54 -14.15
CA VAL A 418 -7.90 -33.86 -15.45
C VAL A 418 -6.49 -33.64 -15.99
N ASP A 419 -6.32 -33.71 -17.32
CA ASP A 419 -5.00 -33.60 -17.97
C ASP A 419 -4.84 -32.27 -18.75
N SER A 420 -5.86 -31.40 -18.78
CA SER A 420 -5.83 -30.09 -19.44
C SER A 420 -6.91 -29.13 -18.93
N ASP A 421 -6.71 -27.82 -19.12
CA ASP A 421 -7.66 -26.76 -18.72
C ASP A 421 -9.05 -26.93 -19.35
N ALA A 422 -9.13 -27.42 -20.58
CA ALA A 422 -10.40 -27.68 -21.26
C ALA A 422 -11.15 -28.88 -20.65
N GLU A 423 -10.44 -29.91 -20.19
CA GLU A 423 -11.04 -31.02 -19.45
C GLU A 423 -11.46 -30.58 -18.04
N ALA A 424 -10.68 -29.71 -17.41
CA ALA A 424 -10.99 -29.10 -16.13
C ALA A 424 -12.26 -28.24 -16.20
N ALA A 425 -12.37 -27.37 -17.20
CA ALA A 425 -13.55 -26.56 -17.48
C ALA A 425 -14.81 -27.43 -17.64
N ALA A 426 -14.76 -28.44 -18.52
CA ALA A 426 -15.91 -29.33 -18.74
C ALA A 426 -16.30 -30.13 -17.48
N LEU A 427 -15.35 -30.49 -16.63
CA LEU A 427 -15.63 -31.14 -15.36
C LEU A 427 -16.31 -30.16 -14.39
N LEU A 428 -15.82 -28.92 -14.30
CA LEU A 428 -16.39 -27.87 -13.45
C LEU A 428 -17.82 -27.53 -13.82
N GLU A 429 -18.15 -27.41 -15.12
CA GLU A 429 -19.53 -27.20 -15.59
C GLU A 429 -20.48 -28.26 -15.02
N ARG A 430 -20.07 -29.54 -15.08
CA ARG A 430 -20.85 -30.66 -14.56
C ARG A 430 -20.94 -30.63 -13.03
N VAL A 431 -19.86 -30.28 -12.35
CA VAL A 431 -19.84 -30.17 -10.88
C VAL A 431 -20.82 -29.08 -10.43
N ILE A 432 -20.79 -27.92 -11.08
CA ILE A 432 -21.69 -26.80 -10.78
C ILE A 432 -23.14 -27.19 -11.07
N GLU A 433 -23.42 -27.89 -12.18
CA GLU A 433 -24.76 -28.42 -12.47
C GLU A 433 -25.27 -29.34 -11.35
N ASP A 434 -24.45 -30.30 -10.91
CA ASP A 434 -24.82 -31.25 -9.85
C ASP A 434 -24.98 -30.55 -8.48
N GLN A 435 -24.16 -29.53 -8.18
CA GLN A 435 -24.28 -28.71 -6.97
C GLN A 435 -25.56 -27.87 -6.97
N ARG A 436 -25.92 -27.29 -8.12
CA ARG A 436 -27.17 -26.52 -8.25
C ARG A 436 -28.40 -27.40 -8.11
N GLU A 437 -28.37 -28.64 -8.60
CA GLU A 437 -29.46 -29.60 -8.34
C GLU A 437 -29.63 -29.90 -6.84
N ILE A 438 -28.52 -29.92 -6.08
CA ILE A 438 -28.57 -30.09 -4.63
C ILE A 438 -29.18 -28.86 -3.95
N ILE A 439 -28.78 -27.64 -4.34
CA ILE A 439 -29.33 -26.39 -3.80
C ILE A 439 -30.85 -26.31 -4.06
N ASP A 440 -31.28 -26.51 -5.31
CA ASP A 440 -32.68 -26.45 -5.73
C ASP A 440 -33.57 -27.48 -4.99
N ARG A 441 -32.99 -28.57 -4.48
CA ARG A 441 -33.73 -29.63 -3.77
C ARG A 441 -34.17 -29.22 -2.37
N HIS A 442 -33.41 -28.36 -1.70
CA HIS A 442 -33.60 -28.04 -0.28
C HIS A 442 -34.11 -26.61 -0.04
N HIS A 443 -33.98 -25.73 -1.03
CA HIS A 443 -34.48 -24.36 -0.95
C HIS A 443 -35.87 -24.22 -1.57
N ASP A 444 -36.73 -23.41 -0.96
CA ASP A 444 -38.07 -23.08 -1.50
C ASP A 444 -37.99 -22.02 -2.63
N ALA A 445 -36.90 -21.24 -2.67
CA ALA A 445 -36.63 -20.25 -3.71
C ALA A 445 -36.10 -20.92 -5.00
N ASP A 446 -36.23 -20.23 -6.14
CA ASP A 446 -35.55 -20.69 -7.36
C ASP A 446 -34.04 -20.66 -7.12
N VAL A 447 -33.30 -21.64 -7.62
CA VAL A 447 -31.84 -21.67 -7.48
C VAL A 447 -31.17 -20.40 -8.00
N THR A 448 -31.79 -19.64 -8.92
CA THR A 448 -31.25 -18.34 -9.37
C THR A 448 -31.39 -17.21 -8.34
N ASP A 449 -32.22 -17.39 -7.32
CA ASP A 449 -32.42 -16.44 -6.22
C ASP A 449 -31.64 -16.87 -4.95
N VAL A 450 -31.00 -18.04 -4.94
CA VAL A 450 -30.15 -18.51 -3.84
C VAL A 450 -28.71 -18.02 -4.05
N PRO A 451 -28.11 -17.25 -3.13
CA PRO A 451 -26.79 -16.66 -3.31
C PRO A 451 -25.70 -17.71 -3.55
N GLN A 452 -24.99 -17.57 -4.67
CA GLN A 452 -23.90 -18.44 -5.09
C GLN A 452 -22.70 -17.62 -5.58
N VAL A 453 -21.50 -18.06 -5.23
CA VAL A 453 -20.24 -17.47 -5.69
C VAL A 453 -19.36 -18.50 -6.37
N PHE A 454 -18.70 -18.08 -7.44
CA PHE A 454 -17.63 -18.84 -8.09
C PHE A 454 -16.37 -17.99 -8.13
N THR A 455 -15.24 -18.56 -7.69
CA THR A 455 -13.99 -17.82 -7.49
C THR A 455 -12.93 -18.35 -8.45
N PRO A 456 -12.70 -17.68 -9.60
CA PRO A 456 -11.64 -18.04 -10.54
C PRO A 456 -10.27 -17.65 -9.96
N TYR A 457 -9.76 -18.50 -9.08
CA TYR A 457 -8.51 -18.27 -8.34
C TYR A 457 -7.41 -19.24 -8.80
N LYS A 458 -6.20 -18.70 -9.00
CA LYS A 458 -5.02 -19.44 -9.50
C LYS A 458 -5.34 -20.20 -10.79
N GLU A 459 -5.17 -21.51 -10.83
CA GLU A 459 -5.40 -22.35 -12.00
C GLU A 459 -6.86 -22.34 -12.47
N VAL A 460 -7.80 -22.03 -11.57
CA VAL A 460 -9.22 -21.94 -11.93
C VAL A 460 -9.51 -20.75 -12.82
N LEU A 461 -8.69 -19.69 -12.75
CA LEU A 461 -8.77 -18.59 -13.71
C LEU A 461 -8.41 -19.06 -15.12
N ASP A 462 -7.41 -19.93 -15.26
CA ASP A 462 -7.02 -20.49 -16.56
C ASP A 462 -8.15 -21.39 -17.11
N TYR A 463 -8.83 -22.15 -16.24
CA TYR A 463 -10.03 -22.93 -16.64
C TYR A 463 -11.17 -22.02 -17.11
N TYR A 464 -11.36 -20.88 -16.43
CA TYR A 464 -12.33 -19.87 -16.84
C TYR A 464 -12.03 -19.31 -18.23
N GLU A 465 -10.77 -18.93 -18.46
CA GLU A 465 -10.31 -18.40 -19.75
C GLU A 465 -10.28 -19.46 -20.86
N ALA A 466 -10.17 -20.74 -20.52
CA ALA A 466 -10.28 -21.87 -21.44
C ALA A 466 -11.73 -22.13 -21.92
N GLY A 467 -12.72 -21.40 -21.39
CA GLY A 467 -14.11 -21.41 -21.86
C GLY A 467 -15.12 -22.07 -20.93
N LEU A 468 -14.83 -22.17 -19.62
CA LEU A 468 -15.80 -22.62 -18.61
C LEU A 468 -17.04 -21.73 -18.59
N GLU A 469 -18.21 -22.31 -18.84
CA GLU A 469 -19.48 -21.59 -18.72
C GLU A 469 -19.99 -21.62 -17.27
N VAL A 470 -19.96 -20.47 -16.59
CA VAL A 470 -20.55 -20.29 -15.25
C VAL A 470 -21.99 -19.75 -15.38
N PRO A 471 -23.01 -20.35 -14.74
CA PRO A 471 -24.41 -19.88 -14.81
C PRO A 471 -24.55 -18.40 -14.49
N GLU A 472 -25.36 -17.67 -15.26
CA GLU A 472 -25.38 -16.19 -15.30
C GLU A 472 -25.69 -15.50 -13.95
N ASP A 473 -26.45 -16.15 -13.08
CA ASP A 473 -26.84 -15.69 -11.74
C ASP A 473 -25.77 -15.93 -10.66
N VAL A 474 -24.74 -16.73 -10.93
CA VAL A 474 -23.62 -16.93 -9.99
C VAL A 474 -22.69 -15.72 -10.04
N THR A 475 -22.42 -15.13 -8.88
CA THR A 475 -21.46 -14.02 -8.72
C THR A 475 -20.04 -14.51 -9.02
N LEU A 476 -19.33 -13.78 -9.89
CA LEU A 476 -17.90 -14.02 -10.14
C LEU A 476 -17.07 -13.26 -9.10
N LEU A 477 -16.45 -13.99 -8.18
CA LEU A 477 -15.63 -13.43 -7.10
C LEU A 477 -14.18 -13.31 -7.57
N TRP A 478 -13.77 -12.13 -8.01
CA TRP A 478 -12.41 -11.87 -8.46
C TRP A 478 -11.46 -11.70 -7.28
N VAL A 479 -10.17 -11.94 -7.49
CA VAL A 479 -9.18 -11.95 -6.40
C VAL A 479 -8.05 -10.97 -6.70
N ASP A 480 -7.51 -10.37 -5.65
CA ASP A 480 -6.20 -9.72 -5.73
C ASP A 480 -5.07 -10.74 -5.94
N ASP A 481 -3.83 -10.25 -6.00
CA ASP A 481 -2.64 -11.08 -6.09
C ASP A 481 -2.16 -11.58 -4.73
N ASN A 482 -3.03 -11.52 -3.73
CA ASN A 482 -2.74 -11.78 -2.33
C ASN A 482 -1.86 -10.72 -1.65
N TYR A 483 -1.54 -9.60 -2.31
CA TYR A 483 -0.76 -8.50 -1.72
C TYR A 483 -1.45 -7.14 -1.83
N GLY A 484 -2.75 -7.17 -2.13
CA GLY A 484 -3.57 -5.99 -2.28
C GLY A 484 -3.52 -5.38 -3.68
N TYR A 485 -3.24 -6.14 -4.74
CA TYR A 485 -3.39 -5.69 -6.14
C TYR A 485 -4.39 -6.54 -6.91
N VAL A 486 -5.54 -5.96 -7.28
CA VAL A 486 -6.60 -6.70 -7.99
C VAL A 486 -6.07 -7.21 -9.34
N ARG A 487 -6.09 -8.54 -9.55
CA ARG A 487 -5.45 -9.19 -10.71
C ARG A 487 -6.25 -9.05 -11.99
N ARG A 488 -7.56 -9.22 -11.89
CA ARG A 488 -8.49 -9.29 -13.01
C ARG A 488 -9.76 -8.53 -12.64
N PHE A 489 -10.20 -7.67 -13.55
CA PHE A 489 -11.46 -6.94 -13.47
C PHE A 489 -12.39 -7.45 -14.54
N PRO A 490 -13.70 -7.58 -14.28
CA PRO A 490 -14.63 -8.12 -15.25
C PRO A 490 -14.65 -7.28 -16.52
N ASP A 491 -14.78 -7.93 -17.68
CA ASP A 491 -15.00 -7.27 -18.96
C ASP A 491 -16.45 -6.78 -19.14
N ALA A 492 -16.80 -6.26 -20.31
CA ALA A 492 -18.13 -5.70 -20.53
C ALA A 492 -19.27 -6.74 -20.45
N ASP A 493 -19.02 -7.98 -20.86
CA ASP A 493 -20.02 -9.05 -20.85
C ASP A 493 -20.11 -9.65 -19.44
N GLU A 494 -18.99 -9.84 -18.77
CA GLU A 494 -18.90 -10.28 -17.37
C GLU A 494 -19.59 -9.28 -16.42
N ARG A 495 -19.41 -7.96 -16.63
CA ARG A 495 -20.10 -6.91 -15.86
C ARG A 495 -21.61 -6.88 -16.07
N ALA A 496 -22.10 -7.38 -17.19
CA ALA A 496 -23.53 -7.38 -17.52
C ALA A 496 -24.27 -8.59 -16.93
N ARG A 497 -23.56 -9.54 -16.33
CA ARG A 497 -24.14 -10.74 -15.71
C ARG A 497 -25.07 -10.36 -14.55
N PRO A 498 -26.25 -10.98 -14.44
CA PRO A 498 -27.18 -10.70 -13.35
C PRO A 498 -26.65 -11.09 -11.97
N GLY A 499 -25.76 -12.08 -11.88
CA GLY A 499 -25.06 -12.42 -10.65
C GLY A 499 -23.99 -11.41 -10.24
N GLY A 500 -23.66 -10.43 -11.10
CA GLY A 500 -22.66 -9.40 -10.81
C GLY A 500 -21.25 -9.94 -10.56
N GLY A 501 -20.42 -9.11 -9.94
CA GLY A 501 -19.05 -9.45 -9.55
C GLY A 501 -18.76 -9.14 -8.09
N GLY A 502 -17.72 -9.76 -7.55
CA GLY A 502 -17.23 -9.52 -6.20
C GLY A 502 -15.71 -9.42 -6.13
N LEU A 503 -15.18 -9.20 -4.93
CA LEU A 503 -13.77 -9.07 -4.63
C LEU A 503 -13.38 -9.88 -3.38
N TYR A 504 -12.38 -10.74 -3.53
CA TYR A 504 -11.60 -11.31 -2.44
C TYR A 504 -10.25 -10.56 -2.35
N TYR A 505 -10.00 -9.91 -1.21
CA TYR A 505 -8.83 -9.02 -0.99
C TYR A 505 -7.99 -9.46 0.22
N HIS A 506 -6.71 -9.12 0.29
CA HIS A 506 -5.83 -9.58 1.38
C HIS A 506 -5.19 -8.45 2.22
N LEU A 507 -5.47 -8.47 3.53
CA LEU A 507 -4.68 -7.75 4.55
C LEU A 507 -3.74 -8.69 5.32
N SER A 508 -3.92 -10.00 5.22
CA SER A 508 -3.01 -11.05 5.67
C SER A 508 -2.86 -12.10 4.59
N TYR A 509 -1.69 -12.74 4.50
CA TYR A 509 -1.46 -13.84 3.58
C TYR A 509 -0.30 -14.74 4.03
N LEU A 510 -0.54 -16.05 3.99
CA LEU A 510 0.46 -17.11 4.04
C LEU A 510 0.76 -17.59 2.61
N GLY A 511 1.77 -16.99 1.97
CA GLY A 511 2.16 -17.36 0.62
C GLY A 511 3.51 -16.82 0.15
N LEU A 512 3.84 -17.16 -1.09
CA LEU A 512 4.93 -16.56 -1.86
C LEU A 512 4.62 -15.11 -2.22
N PRO A 513 5.61 -14.23 -2.42
CA PRO A 513 7.04 -14.41 -2.14
C PRO A 513 7.38 -14.59 -0.66
N HIS A 514 6.60 -14.02 0.26
CA HIS A 514 6.89 -14.12 1.69
C HIS A 514 5.62 -13.85 2.50
N PRO A 515 5.34 -14.60 3.58
CA PRO A 515 4.17 -14.36 4.42
C PRO A 515 4.21 -12.98 5.08
N TYR A 516 3.05 -12.34 5.24
CA TYR A 516 2.91 -11.08 5.98
C TYR A 516 1.80 -11.17 7.04
N LEU A 517 1.85 -12.25 7.83
CA LEU A 517 0.87 -12.59 8.87
C LEU A 517 0.90 -11.68 10.10
N TRP A 518 1.98 -10.94 10.33
CA TRP A 518 2.24 -10.43 11.67
C TRP A 518 1.50 -9.15 12.07
N CYS A 519 1.64 -8.06 11.30
CA CYS A 519 0.93 -6.79 11.54
C CYS A 519 0.44 -6.26 10.20
N ASP A 520 -0.56 -5.37 10.23
CA ASP A 520 -0.97 -4.65 9.02
C ASP A 520 0.23 -3.91 8.42
N SER A 521 0.43 -4.06 7.13
CA SER A 521 1.46 -3.33 6.38
C SER A 521 0.92 -2.86 5.02
N THR A 522 -0.40 -2.84 4.86
CA THR A 522 -1.09 -2.38 3.67
C THR A 522 -1.62 -0.96 3.92
N PRO A 523 -1.10 0.07 3.22
CA PRO A 523 -1.56 1.44 3.42
C PRO A 523 -3.05 1.62 3.08
N PRO A 524 -3.82 2.42 3.83
CA PRO A 524 -5.22 2.72 3.50
C PRO A 524 -5.42 3.28 2.09
N ALA A 525 -4.44 4.04 1.57
CA ALA A 525 -4.47 4.55 0.20
C ALA A 525 -4.45 3.44 -0.87
N ARG A 526 -3.78 2.30 -0.60
CA ARG A 526 -3.82 1.14 -1.50
C ARG A 526 -5.20 0.51 -1.49
N THR A 527 -5.73 0.25 -0.30
CA THR A 527 -7.08 -0.30 -0.14
C THR A 527 -8.10 0.55 -0.87
N TRP A 528 -8.14 1.86 -0.59
CA TRP A 528 -9.00 2.82 -1.29
C TRP A 528 -8.88 2.71 -2.81
N ARG A 529 -7.66 2.81 -3.37
CA ARG A 529 -7.43 2.80 -4.82
C ARG A 529 -7.95 1.52 -5.47
N GLU A 530 -7.66 0.36 -4.86
CA GLU A 530 -7.96 -0.94 -5.46
C GLU A 530 -9.43 -1.32 -5.35
N VAL A 531 -10.05 -1.12 -4.18
CA VAL A 531 -11.46 -1.48 -3.97
C VAL A 531 -12.40 -0.50 -4.69
N THR A 532 -12.05 0.79 -4.75
CA THR A 532 -12.82 1.79 -5.54
C THR A 532 -12.77 1.45 -7.02
N ARG A 533 -11.62 1.02 -7.53
CA ARG A 533 -11.46 0.57 -8.92
C ARG A 533 -12.29 -0.69 -9.20
N ALA A 534 -12.34 -1.63 -8.24
CA ALA A 534 -13.15 -2.84 -8.33
C ALA A 534 -14.65 -2.51 -8.37
N HIS A 535 -15.13 -1.65 -7.45
CA HIS A 535 -16.51 -1.19 -7.44
C HIS A 535 -16.91 -0.50 -8.75
N ARG A 536 -16.08 0.44 -9.22
CA ARG A 536 -16.28 1.15 -10.50
C ARG A 536 -16.26 0.21 -11.72
N GLN A 537 -15.78 -1.02 -11.56
CA GLN A 537 -15.87 -2.10 -12.56
C GLN A 537 -17.01 -3.09 -12.30
N GLY A 538 -18.00 -2.74 -11.48
CA GLY A 538 -19.18 -3.56 -11.25
C GLY A 538 -18.97 -4.74 -10.31
N MET A 539 -17.86 -4.79 -9.56
CA MET A 539 -17.68 -5.74 -8.47
C MET A 539 -18.37 -5.19 -7.21
N ALA A 540 -19.69 -5.35 -7.10
CA ALA A 540 -20.49 -4.79 -6.02
C ALA A 540 -21.34 -5.83 -5.24
N GLU A 541 -21.26 -7.12 -5.58
CA GLU A 541 -22.13 -8.12 -4.96
C GLU A 541 -21.52 -8.75 -3.69
N ASN A 542 -20.25 -9.16 -3.73
CA ASN A 542 -19.63 -9.84 -2.60
C ASN A 542 -18.19 -9.39 -2.39
N TRP A 543 -17.92 -8.70 -1.28
CA TRP A 543 -16.58 -8.31 -0.85
C TRP A 543 -16.19 -9.03 0.44
N VAL A 544 -15.07 -9.73 0.40
CA VAL A 544 -14.49 -10.39 1.55
C VAL A 544 -12.99 -10.08 1.64
N VAL A 545 -12.52 -9.74 2.83
CA VAL A 545 -11.11 -9.44 3.07
C VAL A 545 -10.48 -10.47 4.01
N ASN A 546 -9.35 -11.06 3.61
CA ASN A 546 -8.52 -11.89 4.48
C ASN A 546 -7.89 -11.01 5.58
N VAL A 547 -8.34 -11.21 6.82
CA VAL A 547 -7.88 -10.43 7.98
C VAL A 547 -6.90 -11.20 8.86
N GLY A 548 -6.53 -12.42 8.46
CA GLY A 548 -5.74 -13.31 9.31
C GLY A 548 -6.49 -13.61 10.61
N ASP A 549 -5.82 -13.38 11.74
CA ASP A 549 -6.35 -13.51 13.09
C ASP A 549 -7.29 -12.37 13.55
N ILE A 550 -7.78 -11.51 12.64
CA ILE A 550 -8.47 -10.22 12.89
C ILE A 550 -7.50 -9.16 13.46
N LYS A 551 -6.84 -9.50 14.58
CA LYS A 551 -5.75 -8.71 15.16
C LYS A 551 -4.46 -9.03 14.40
N ARG A 552 -3.59 -8.09 14.04
CA ARG A 552 -3.51 -6.67 14.41
C ARG A 552 -3.63 -5.79 13.16
N ARG A 553 -4.85 -5.69 12.64
CA ARG A 553 -5.23 -4.99 11.39
C ARG A 553 -6.58 -4.30 11.53
N GLU A 554 -6.88 -3.85 12.75
CA GLU A 554 -8.17 -3.33 13.15
C GLU A 554 -8.60 -2.17 12.24
N TRP A 555 -7.81 -1.09 12.17
CA TRP A 555 -8.13 0.06 11.31
C TRP A 555 -8.02 -0.23 9.81
N GLY A 556 -7.20 -1.20 9.39
CA GLY A 556 -7.16 -1.67 7.99
C GLY A 556 -8.44 -2.41 7.60
N THR A 557 -8.98 -3.22 8.51
CA THR A 557 -10.25 -3.95 8.35
C THR A 557 -11.43 -2.99 8.34
N GLU A 558 -11.45 -2.03 9.27
CA GLU A 558 -12.44 -0.95 9.29
C GLU A 558 -12.39 -0.13 8.00
N CYS A 559 -11.19 0.25 7.52
CA CYS A 559 -11.02 0.96 6.25
C CYS A 559 -11.65 0.19 5.07
N PHE A 560 -11.47 -1.13 4.98
CA PHE A 560 -12.06 -1.94 3.92
C PHE A 560 -13.58 -1.98 4.01
N LEU A 561 -14.13 -2.19 5.21
CA LEU A 561 -15.58 -2.33 5.42
C LEU A 561 -16.33 -1.00 5.32
N ASP A 562 -15.71 0.11 5.73
CA ASP A 562 -16.28 1.46 5.52
C ASP A 562 -16.38 1.77 4.02
N LEU A 563 -15.38 1.42 3.21
CA LEU A 563 -15.44 1.58 1.75
C LEU A 563 -16.44 0.61 1.09
N ALA A 564 -16.66 -0.56 1.69
CA ALA A 564 -17.70 -1.49 1.22
C ALA A 564 -19.12 -0.97 1.53
N TRP A 565 -19.27 -0.20 2.61
CA TRP A 565 -20.50 0.49 2.96
C TRP A 565 -20.73 1.70 2.04
N ASP A 566 -19.75 2.59 1.93
CA ASP A 566 -19.80 3.75 1.04
C ASP A 566 -18.44 3.96 0.34
N VAL A 567 -18.38 3.55 -0.92
CA VAL A 567 -17.15 3.62 -1.72
C VAL A 567 -16.78 5.06 -2.10
N ASP A 568 -17.76 5.97 -2.11
CA ASP A 568 -17.57 7.36 -2.49
C ASP A 568 -17.27 8.25 -1.27
N ALA A 569 -17.26 7.69 -0.06
CA ALA A 569 -16.99 8.42 1.18
C ALA A 569 -15.60 9.08 1.19
N TRP A 570 -14.62 8.54 0.46
CA TRP A 570 -13.23 9.00 0.46
C TRP A 570 -12.76 9.38 -0.95
N VAL A 571 -12.08 10.52 -1.07
CA VAL A 571 -11.37 10.92 -2.28
C VAL A 571 -9.87 10.95 -1.97
N GLY A 572 -9.06 10.15 -2.68
CA GLY A 572 -7.59 10.14 -2.72
C GLY A 572 -6.81 10.67 -1.51
N SER A 573 -6.79 11.99 -1.33
CA SER A 573 -6.17 12.72 -0.21
C SER A 573 -6.72 12.42 1.19
N ASP A 574 -7.88 11.76 1.30
CA ASP A 574 -8.58 11.57 2.58
C ASP A 574 -7.99 10.45 3.47
N THR A 575 -6.98 9.73 3.01
CA THR A 575 -6.43 8.55 3.71
C THR A 575 -5.76 8.92 5.04
N ARG A 576 -5.00 10.02 5.10
CA ARG A 576 -4.45 10.57 6.35
C ARG A 576 -5.58 11.07 7.26
N ALA A 577 -6.56 11.78 6.71
CA ALA A 577 -7.69 12.29 7.47
C ALA A 577 -8.52 11.16 8.10
N SER A 578 -8.61 10.03 7.40
CA SER A 578 -9.25 8.82 7.94
C SER A 578 -8.51 8.27 9.15
N LEU A 579 -7.18 8.15 9.08
CA LEU A 579 -6.35 7.76 10.22
C LEU A 579 -6.49 8.73 11.40
N GLU A 580 -6.54 10.03 11.15
CA GLU A 580 -6.76 11.05 12.17
C GLU A 580 -8.14 10.90 12.83
N ARG A 581 -9.19 10.62 12.03
CA ARG A 581 -10.56 10.42 12.53
C ARG A 581 -10.66 9.21 13.47
N VAL A 582 -10.14 8.06 13.06
CA VAL A 582 -10.17 6.84 13.89
C VAL A 582 -9.27 6.98 15.12
N ALA A 583 -8.12 7.65 15.00
CA ALA A 583 -7.25 7.96 16.15
C ALA A 583 -7.95 8.91 17.14
N ALA A 584 -8.66 9.93 16.67
CA ALA A 584 -9.41 10.84 17.53
C ALA A 584 -10.52 10.12 18.30
N ARG A 585 -11.23 9.20 17.65
CA ARG A 585 -12.26 8.36 18.28
C ARG A 585 -11.66 7.43 19.34
N ASP A 586 -10.64 6.67 18.97
CA ASP A 586 -10.17 5.54 19.78
C ASP A 586 -9.13 5.94 20.83
N LEU A 587 -8.33 6.97 20.56
CA LEU A 587 -7.21 7.40 21.41
C LEU A 587 -7.40 8.81 21.99
N GLY A 588 -8.43 9.52 21.54
CA GLY A 588 -8.74 10.89 21.94
C GLY A 588 -8.17 11.93 20.96
N PRO A 589 -8.82 13.10 20.84
CA PRO A 589 -8.47 14.09 19.82
C PRO A 589 -7.15 14.83 20.06
N GLU A 590 -6.62 14.83 21.29
CA GLU A 590 -5.42 15.61 21.65
C GLU A 590 -4.16 15.19 20.88
N HIS A 591 -4.04 13.89 20.57
CA HIS A 591 -2.87 13.32 19.90
C HIS A 591 -3.19 12.70 18.53
N ALA A 592 -4.42 12.85 18.04
CA ALA A 592 -4.90 12.20 16.82
C ALA A 592 -4.07 12.53 15.58
N GLU A 593 -3.73 13.82 15.38
CA GLU A 593 -2.89 14.29 14.28
C GLU A 593 -1.50 13.65 14.33
N ALA A 594 -0.88 13.64 15.51
CA ALA A 594 0.46 13.07 15.72
C ALA A 594 0.47 11.55 15.50
N VAL A 595 -0.60 10.85 15.87
CA VAL A 595 -0.78 9.41 15.60
C VAL A 595 -0.97 9.17 14.11
N ALA A 596 -1.79 9.97 13.42
CA ALA A 596 -2.00 9.85 11.99
C ALA A 596 -0.69 10.05 11.21
N ASP A 597 0.10 11.08 11.55
CA ASP A 597 1.40 11.33 10.93
C ASP A 597 2.40 10.19 11.20
N LEU A 598 2.40 9.64 12.42
CA LEU A 598 3.21 8.49 12.78
C LEU A 598 2.85 7.28 11.91
N LEU A 599 1.55 6.98 11.76
CA LEU A 599 1.10 5.84 10.97
C LEU A 599 1.28 6.05 9.46
N CYS A 600 1.16 7.27 8.96
CA CYS A 600 1.49 7.59 7.57
C CYS A 600 2.97 7.24 7.28
N GLU A 601 3.89 7.62 8.16
CA GLU A 601 5.30 7.26 8.02
C GLU A 601 5.55 5.76 8.18
N TYR A 602 4.85 5.09 9.12
CA TYR A 602 4.87 3.64 9.24
C TYR A 602 4.48 2.93 7.93
N TYR A 603 3.34 3.31 7.35
CA TYR A 603 2.84 2.72 6.11
C TYR A 603 3.72 3.07 4.92
N ARG A 604 4.27 4.28 4.84
CA ARG A 604 5.26 4.66 3.82
C ARG A 604 6.50 3.77 3.88
N LEU A 605 7.05 3.56 5.08
CA LEU A 605 8.21 2.69 5.27
C LEU A 605 7.87 1.21 4.99
N ALA A 606 6.65 0.75 5.30
CA ALA A 606 6.18 -0.58 4.95
C ALA A 606 5.94 -0.75 3.44
N ALA A 607 5.54 0.33 2.75
CA ALA A 607 5.35 0.38 1.32
C ALA A 607 6.69 0.37 0.56
N GLU A 608 7.78 0.89 1.12
CA GLU A 608 9.13 0.66 0.58
C GLU A 608 9.51 -0.82 0.64
N ARG A 609 9.30 -1.43 1.82
CA ARG A 609 9.47 -2.87 2.05
C ARG A 609 8.80 -3.28 3.36
N ARG A 610 7.94 -4.30 3.30
CA ARG A 610 7.20 -4.78 4.47
C ARG A 610 8.17 -5.23 5.59
N PRO A 611 7.83 -5.08 6.88
CA PRO A 611 8.71 -5.48 7.98
C PRO A 611 9.14 -6.94 7.93
N THR A 612 8.24 -7.85 7.53
CA THR A 612 8.55 -9.28 7.36
C THR A 612 9.41 -9.57 6.13
N PHE A 613 9.50 -8.64 5.18
CA PHE A 613 10.27 -8.80 3.94
C PHE A 613 11.72 -8.32 4.11
N MET A 614 12.07 -7.74 5.26
CA MET A 614 13.42 -7.24 5.56
C MET A 614 14.48 -8.34 5.67
N GLY A 615 14.11 -9.62 5.53
CA GLY A 615 15.03 -10.73 5.32
C GLY A 615 15.55 -10.85 3.88
N PHE A 616 15.02 -10.07 2.93
CA PHE A 616 15.44 -10.01 1.52
C PHE A 616 15.41 -11.32 0.72
N SER A 617 14.91 -12.42 1.28
CA SER A 617 14.66 -13.69 0.59
C SER A 617 13.21 -13.83 0.11
N PHE A 618 12.94 -14.85 -0.71
CA PHE A 618 11.60 -15.29 -1.15
C PHE A 618 11.12 -16.52 -0.37
N HIS A 619 11.34 -16.47 0.94
CA HIS A 619 11.11 -17.58 1.84
C HIS A 619 9.65 -18.07 1.84
N TRP A 620 9.49 -19.37 1.59
CA TRP A 620 8.22 -20.10 1.65
C TRP A 620 8.49 -21.48 2.28
N PHE A 621 7.73 -21.84 3.34
CA PHE A 621 7.84 -23.12 4.07
C PHE A 621 9.13 -23.44 4.87
N GLY A 622 9.99 -22.49 5.22
CA GLY A 622 11.25 -22.80 5.93
C GLY A 622 12.41 -23.06 4.98
N GLU A 623 12.24 -22.75 3.70
CA GLU A 623 13.25 -22.87 2.65
C GLU A 623 13.70 -21.46 2.26
N ASP A 624 15.02 -21.26 2.15
CA ASP A 624 15.77 -20.01 1.88
C ASP A 624 16.11 -19.11 3.08
N ALA A 625 17.41 -19.05 3.37
CA ALA A 625 17.99 -18.20 4.41
C ALA A 625 17.87 -16.70 4.05
N PRO A 626 17.81 -15.79 5.05
CA PRO A 626 17.84 -14.35 4.80
C PRO A 626 19.06 -13.94 3.99
N GLU A 627 18.85 -13.00 3.07
CA GLU A 627 19.89 -12.39 2.25
C GLU A 627 20.35 -11.06 2.85
N ASP A 628 21.52 -10.58 2.41
CA ASP A 628 21.98 -9.23 2.76
C ASP A 628 20.99 -8.20 2.18
N PRO A 629 20.56 -7.19 2.97
CA PRO A 629 19.72 -6.11 2.46
C PRO A 629 20.31 -5.44 1.22
N ALA A 630 19.46 -5.19 0.21
CA ALA A 630 19.87 -4.46 -1.00
C ALA A 630 20.09 -2.96 -0.77
N PHE A 631 19.75 -2.44 0.43
CA PHE A 631 20.03 -1.07 0.84
C PHE A 631 21.53 -0.78 0.84
N SER A 632 21.96 0.23 0.09
CA SER A 632 23.38 0.55 -0.02
C SER A 632 23.92 1.29 1.21
N PRO A 633 25.05 0.87 1.82
CA PRO A 633 25.70 1.63 2.90
C PRO A 633 26.60 2.77 2.40
N TRP A 634 26.82 2.88 1.08
CA TRP A 634 27.82 3.78 0.50
C TRP A 634 27.38 4.48 -0.78
N ASN A 635 26.37 4.00 -1.51
CA ASN A 635 25.87 4.71 -2.69
C ASN A 635 24.75 5.69 -2.30
N TYR A 636 24.80 6.88 -2.89
CA TYR A 636 23.84 7.95 -2.65
C TYR A 636 23.64 8.26 -1.17
N GLY A 637 24.74 8.46 -0.45
CA GLY A 637 24.77 8.44 1.00
C GLY A 637 24.77 7.01 1.57
N ASP A 638 24.02 6.80 2.65
CA ASP A 638 24.01 5.57 3.45
C ASP A 638 22.54 5.20 3.71
N GLU A 639 21.95 4.43 2.80
CA GLU A 639 20.55 4.00 2.87
C GLU A 639 20.29 3.18 4.14
N VAL A 640 21.25 2.35 4.54
CA VAL A 640 21.18 1.54 5.77
C VAL A 640 21.05 2.45 6.99
N ALA A 641 21.87 3.50 7.09
CA ALA A 641 21.79 4.46 8.19
C ALA A 641 20.48 5.26 8.14
N ARG A 642 20.07 5.75 6.97
CA ARG A 642 18.82 6.51 6.82
C ARG A 642 17.61 5.69 7.23
N ARG A 643 17.48 4.47 6.70
CA ARG A 643 16.38 3.57 7.06
C ARG A 643 16.40 3.25 8.55
N ALA A 644 17.57 2.96 9.12
CA ALA A 644 17.72 2.70 10.56
C ALA A 644 17.37 3.93 11.43
N GLU A 645 17.66 5.15 10.96
CA GLU A 645 17.30 6.38 11.65
C GLU A 645 15.79 6.63 11.58
N GLN A 646 15.18 6.51 10.40
CA GLN A 646 13.74 6.67 10.19
C GLN A 646 12.92 5.74 11.11
N VAL A 647 13.22 4.44 11.13
CA VAL A 647 12.48 3.50 11.98
C VAL A 647 12.77 3.70 13.47
N ARG A 648 13.95 4.22 13.83
CA ARG A 648 14.29 4.53 15.23
C ARG A 648 13.53 5.75 15.71
N ASP A 649 13.53 6.83 14.93
CA ASP A 649 12.73 8.03 15.19
C ASP A 649 11.25 7.67 15.32
N LEU A 650 10.74 6.85 14.40
CA LEU A 650 9.36 6.38 14.44
C LEU A 650 9.03 5.68 15.76
N ARG A 651 9.87 4.75 16.23
CA ARG A 651 9.69 4.10 17.53
C ARG A 651 9.81 5.09 18.70
N GLU A 652 10.75 6.03 18.65
CA GLU A 652 10.97 7.01 19.72
C GLU A 652 9.77 7.97 19.84
N ARG A 653 9.20 8.42 18.72
CA ARG A 653 7.95 9.18 18.68
C ARG A 653 6.78 8.38 19.24
N ALA A 654 6.63 7.11 18.85
CA ALA A 654 5.59 6.23 19.39
C ALA A 654 5.73 6.04 20.92
N ALA A 655 6.96 5.88 21.41
CA ALA A 655 7.24 5.75 22.84
C ALA A 655 6.91 7.05 23.60
N ALA A 656 7.26 8.21 23.05
CA ALA A 656 6.92 9.51 23.63
C ALA A 656 5.40 9.70 23.71
N LEU A 657 4.66 9.40 22.62
CA LEU A 657 3.20 9.44 22.62
C LEU A 657 2.60 8.49 23.67
N SER A 658 3.15 7.28 23.84
CA SER A 658 2.69 6.34 24.86
C SER A 658 2.75 6.90 26.29
N GLU A 659 3.68 7.82 26.58
CA GLU A 659 3.80 8.46 27.89
C GLU A 659 2.74 9.55 28.10
N GLU A 660 2.29 10.20 27.02
CA GLU A 660 1.33 11.31 27.00
C GLU A 660 -0.13 10.82 26.93
N ILE A 661 -0.39 9.69 26.27
CA ILE A 661 -1.72 9.09 26.16
C ILE A 661 -2.33 8.80 27.54
N ASP A 662 -3.62 9.10 27.65
CA ASP A 662 -4.42 8.91 28.85
C ASP A 662 -4.30 7.47 29.39
N PRO A 663 -4.14 7.28 30.71
CA PRO A 663 -3.85 5.97 31.28
C PRO A 663 -4.84 4.85 30.95
N ASP A 664 -6.12 5.18 30.75
CA ASP A 664 -7.18 4.25 30.38
C ASP A 664 -7.18 3.87 28.89
N ARG A 665 -6.47 4.62 28.04
CA ARG A 665 -6.29 4.37 26.60
C ARG A 665 -4.96 3.70 26.26
N ARG A 666 -4.10 3.44 27.24
CA ARG A 666 -2.75 2.92 27.00
C ARG A 666 -2.72 1.52 26.43
N ASP A 667 -3.67 0.66 26.82
CA ASP A 667 -3.77 -0.68 26.24
C ASP A 667 -4.17 -0.58 24.76
N ALA A 668 -5.23 0.17 24.44
CA ALA A 668 -5.62 0.45 23.05
C ALA A 668 -4.49 1.08 22.22
N PHE A 669 -3.78 2.08 22.77
CA PHE A 669 -2.63 2.70 22.10
C PHE A 669 -1.49 1.68 21.87
N PHE A 670 -1.24 0.83 22.87
CA PHE A 670 -0.22 -0.19 22.75
C PHE A 670 -0.53 -1.14 21.59
N GLU A 671 -1.78 -1.60 21.50
CA GLU A 671 -2.23 -2.54 20.48
C GLU A 671 -2.28 -1.93 19.08
N LEU A 672 -2.98 -0.80 18.93
CA LEU A 672 -3.32 -0.19 17.64
C LEU A 672 -2.15 0.59 17.01
N VAL A 673 -1.22 1.11 17.83
CA VAL A 673 -0.20 2.04 17.36
C VAL A 673 1.21 1.61 17.76
N TYR A 674 1.49 1.51 19.06
CA TYR A 674 2.87 1.31 19.53
C TYR A 674 3.43 -0.04 19.09
N PHE A 675 2.67 -1.12 19.28
CA PHE A 675 3.13 -2.46 18.96
C PHE A 675 3.52 -2.62 17.48
N PRO A 676 2.65 -2.32 16.48
CA PRO A 676 3.02 -2.46 15.07
C PRO A 676 4.21 -1.59 14.70
N VAL A 677 4.27 -0.34 15.19
CA VAL A 677 5.38 0.59 14.92
C VAL A 677 6.69 0.12 15.54
N ALA A 678 6.70 -0.13 16.84
CA ALA A 678 7.91 -0.44 17.60
C ALA A 678 8.54 -1.75 17.10
N THR A 679 7.70 -2.74 16.80
CA THR A 679 8.18 -4.03 16.37
C THR A 679 8.64 -4.09 14.92
N ALA A 680 7.97 -3.37 14.01
CA ALA A 680 8.49 -3.16 12.66
C ALA A 680 9.86 -2.49 12.71
N ALA A 681 10.03 -1.48 13.59
CA ALA A 681 11.32 -0.88 13.84
C ALA A 681 12.35 -1.88 14.39
N ASN A 682 11.98 -2.72 15.36
CA ASN A 682 12.89 -3.74 15.88
C ASN A 682 13.38 -4.71 14.80
N LEU A 683 12.49 -5.22 13.93
CA LEU A 683 12.86 -6.12 12.83
C LEU A 683 13.77 -5.43 11.80
N ASN A 684 13.44 -4.19 11.41
CA ASN A 684 14.29 -3.40 10.51
C ASN A 684 15.69 -3.20 11.13
N LEU A 685 15.75 -2.71 12.37
CA LEU A 685 17.01 -2.43 13.06
C LEU A 685 17.84 -3.69 13.28
N LYS A 686 17.20 -4.80 13.66
CA LYS A 686 17.83 -6.11 13.77
C LYS A 686 18.57 -6.45 12.47
N GLN A 687 17.87 -6.43 11.34
CA GLN A 687 18.44 -6.82 10.05
C GLN A 687 19.50 -5.83 9.55
N LEU A 688 19.25 -4.53 9.66
CA LEU A 688 20.18 -3.49 9.20
C LEU A 688 21.46 -3.44 10.04
N TYR A 689 21.37 -3.62 11.37
CA TYR A 689 22.56 -3.68 12.23
C TYR A 689 23.32 -4.99 12.05
N ALA A 690 22.62 -6.11 11.84
CA ALA A 690 23.23 -7.38 11.50
C ALA A 690 24.07 -7.27 10.22
N TYR A 691 23.45 -6.76 9.15
CA TYR A 691 24.15 -6.46 7.89
C TYR A 691 25.36 -5.55 8.09
N ARG A 692 25.18 -4.45 8.83
CA ARG A 692 26.28 -3.51 9.11
C ARG A 692 27.41 -4.14 9.89
N SER A 693 27.12 -5.06 10.83
CA SER A 693 28.14 -5.80 11.57
C SER A 693 29.03 -6.63 10.63
N ARG A 694 28.44 -7.33 9.66
CA ARG A 694 29.15 -8.12 8.63
C ARG A 694 30.01 -7.26 7.72
N VAL A 695 29.43 -6.22 7.15
CA VAL A 695 30.16 -5.25 6.30
C VAL A 695 31.34 -4.66 7.07
N TYR A 696 31.12 -4.23 8.32
CA TYR A 696 32.15 -3.55 9.10
C TYR A 696 33.24 -4.50 9.61
N ALA A 697 32.88 -5.74 9.94
CA ALA A 697 33.84 -6.77 10.30
C ALA A 697 34.75 -7.10 9.12
N ALA A 698 34.20 -7.23 7.91
CA ALA A 698 34.97 -7.42 6.68
C ALA A 698 35.94 -6.25 6.40
N GLN A 699 35.55 -5.03 6.78
CA GLN A 699 36.39 -3.83 6.69
C GLN A 699 37.43 -3.69 7.83
N GLY A 700 37.40 -4.58 8.82
CA GLY A 700 38.27 -4.56 9.99
C GLY A 700 37.99 -3.40 10.96
N ARG A 701 36.74 -2.92 11.01
CA ARG A 701 36.33 -1.78 11.85
C ARG A 701 35.95 -2.23 13.25
N ALA A 702 36.47 -1.56 14.28
CA ALA A 702 36.17 -1.88 15.67
C ALA A 702 34.67 -1.73 16.03
N ASP A 703 33.95 -0.85 15.34
CA ASP A 703 32.52 -0.61 15.57
C ASP A 703 31.61 -1.74 15.04
N ALA A 704 32.14 -2.73 14.31
CA ALA A 704 31.40 -3.94 13.91
C ALA A 704 30.80 -4.69 15.12
N ASN A 705 31.59 -4.85 16.18
CA ASN A 705 31.18 -5.59 17.38
C ASN A 705 30.00 -4.92 18.10
N ARG A 706 29.94 -3.58 18.06
CA ARG A 706 28.82 -2.80 18.61
C ARG A 706 27.54 -3.02 17.81
N TYR A 707 27.62 -3.06 16.48
CA TYR A 707 26.46 -3.34 15.64
C TYR A 707 25.93 -4.76 15.84
N ALA A 708 26.81 -5.74 16.08
CA ALA A 708 26.39 -7.08 16.47
C ALA A 708 25.61 -7.09 17.81
N ASP A 709 26.08 -6.34 18.82
CA ASP A 709 25.37 -6.20 20.10
C ASP A 709 24.02 -5.48 19.94
N LEU A 710 23.97 -4.43 19.10
CA LEU A 710 22.74 -3.71 18.81
C LEU A 710 21.71 -4.59 18.09
N ALA A 711 22.11 -5.41 17.12
CA ALA A 711 21.19 -6.31 16.42
C ALA A 711 20.51 -7.30 17.40
N LEU A 712 21.29 -7.90 18.30
CA LEU A 712 20.79 -8.80 19.35
C LEU A 712 19.84 -8.07 20.31
N ALA A 713 20.21 -6.87 20.77
CA ALA A 713 19.38 -6.08 21.68
C ALA A 713 18.04 -5.66 21.05
N GLU A 714 18.02 -5.38 19.75
CA GLU A 714 16.78 -5.05 19.04
C GLU A 714 15.85 -6.28 18.91
N PHE A 715 16.41 -7.47 18.75
CA PHE A 715 15.62 -8.71 18.77
C PHE A 715 15.07 -9.03 20.18
N ASP A 716 15.85 -8.80 21.24
CA ASP A 716 15.35 -8.92 22.61
C ASP A 716 14.16 -7.98 22.89
N ARG A 717 14.21 -6.74 22.36
CA ARG A 717 13.11 -5.76 22.46
C ARG A 717 11.86 -6.22 21.70
N PHE A 718 12.04 -6.78 20.51
CA PHE A 718 10.95 -7.40 19.76
C PHE A 718 10.23 -8.47 20.60
N LEU A 719 10.99 -9.39 21.22
CA LEU A 719 10.44 -10.45 22.06
C LEU A 719 9.77 -9.93 23.35
N GLU A 720 10.26 -8.82 23.91
CA GLU A 720 9.60 -8.16 25.06
C GLU A 720 8.28 -7.49 24.68
N ASN A 721 8.19 -6.89 23.48
CA ASN A 721 6.94 -6.32 22.98
C ASN A 721 5.89 -7.44 22.79
N VAL A 722 6.28 -8.59 22.19
CA VAL A 722 5.40 -9.77 22.05
C VAL A 722 4.92 -10.27 23.41
N ARG A 723 5.81 -10.38 24.40
CA ARG A 723 5.45 -10.78 25.77
C ARG A 723 4.50 -9.77 26.43
N THR A 724 4.74 -8.47 26.25
CA THR A 724 3.88 -7.43 26.80
C THR A 724 2.47 -7.52 26.22
N TYR A 725 2.35 -7.71 24.91
CA TYR A 725 1.04 -7.88 24.25
C TYR A 725 0.26 -9.05 24.87
N ASN A 726 0.88 -10.23 24.92
CA ASN A 726 0.21 -11.43 25.39
C ASN A 726 -0.09 -11.41 26.91
N GLU A 727 0.87 -10.96 27.73
CA GLU A 727 0.83 -11.19 29.18
C GLU A 727 0.38 -9.97 30.01
N ARG A 728 0.37 -8.76 29.45
CA ARG A 728 0.17 -7.51 30.22
C ARG A 728 -0.96 -6.63 29.73
N VAL A 729 -1.15 -6.51 28.43
CA VAL A 729 -2.25 -5.70 27.85
C VAL A 729 -3.58 -6.24 28.36
N ALA A 730 -4.44 -5.34 28.86
CA ALA A 730 -5.75 -5.65 29.39
C ALA A 730 -5.74 -6.82 30.40
N ASP A 731 -4.78 -6.78 31.33
CA ASP A 731 -4.57 -7.81 32.36
C ASP A 731 -4.38 -9.24 31.78
N GLY A 732 -3.79 -9.35 30.58
CA GLY A 732 -3.50 -10.62 29.92
C GLY A 732 -4.67 -11.21 29.12
N LYS A 733 -5.68 -10.38 28.79
CA LYS A 733 -6.82 -10.76 27.92
C LYS A 733 -6.39 -11.44 26.63
N TRP A 734 -5.26 -10.99 26.07
CA TRP A 734 -4.75 -11.38 24.76
C TRP A 734 -3.68 -12.49 24.80
N GLN A 735 -3.62 -13.25 25.90
CA GLN A 735 -2.65 -14.34 26.05
C GLN A 735 -2.74 -15.34 24.88
N GLY A 736 -1.68 -15.41 24.08
CA GLY A 736 -1.56 -16.36 22.97
C GLY A 736 -2.03 -15.84 21.62
N ILE A 737 -2.49 -14.58 21.53
CA ILE A 737 -2.90 -13.98 20.25
C ILE A 737 -1.70 -13.62 19.36
N VAL A 738 -0.49 -13.49 19.92
CA VAL A 738 0.72 -13.15 19.17
C VAL A 738 1.78 -14.24 19.28
N ASP A 739 2.00 -14.98 18.20
CA ASP A 739 3.19 -15.81 18.04
C ASP A 739 4.42 -14.93 17.67
N PRO A 740 5.59 -15.09 18.33
CA PRO A 740 6.82 -14.39 17.95
C PRO A 740 7.41 -14.84 16.61
N LYS A 741 7.00 -16.00 16.09
CA LYS A 741 7.47 -16.62 14.84
C LYS A 741 6.32 -17.36 14.13
N PRO A 742 5.33 -16.62 13.59
CA PRO A 742 4.21 -17.23 12.88
C PRO A 742 4.65 -17.83 11.54
N GLY A 743 3.92 -18.86 11.10
CA GLY A 743 4.05 -19.48 9.78
C GLY A 743 4.45 -20.96 9.80
N MET A 744 4.22 -21.63 8.68
CA MET A 744 4.50 -23.05 8.48
C MET A 744 6.00 -23.38 8.62
N GLY A 745 6.34 -24.63 8.93
CA GLY A 745 7.73 -25.09 9.03
C GLY A 745 8.51 -24.54 10.23
N GLY A 746 7.83 -23.88 11.18
CA GLY A 746 8.45 -23.18 12.29
C GLY A 746 8.69 -21.69 12.02
N GLY A 747 8.01 -21.11 11.02
CA GLY A 747 7.98 -19.68 10.69
C GLY A 747 9.20 -19.15 9.95
N ALA A 748 9.11 -17.92 9.43
CA ALA A 748 10.18 -17.30 8.64
C ALA A 748 11.46 -17.03 9.46
N GLU A 749 12.63 -17.26 8.88
CA GLU A 749 13.94 -17.06 9.53
C GLU A 749 14.22 -15.60 9.93
N ILE A 750 13.47 -14.64 9.38
CA ILE A 750 13.51 -13.24 9.84
C ILE A 750 13.16 -13.10 11.33
N PHE A 751 12.51 -14.09 11.93
CA PHE A 751 12.18 -14.15 13.35
C PHE A 751 13.15 -15.00 14.19
N ASP A 752 14.27 -15.50 13.63
CA ASP A 752 15.31 -16.20 14.39
C ASP A 752 16.34 -15.22 14.99
N ASP A 753 17.40 -15.70 15.65
CA ASP A 753 18.48 -14.80 16.09
C ASP A 753 19.14 -14.10 14.89
N PRO A 754 19.55 -12.82 15.00
CA PRO A 754 20.23 -12.13 13.91
C PRO A 754 21.58 -12.78 13.58
N ASP A 755 21.84 -13.00 12.30
CA ASP A 755 23.16 -13.41 11.81
C ASP A 755 24.14 -12.22 11.92
N VAL A 756 25.20 -12.33 12.72
CA VAL A 756 26.11 -11.21 13.00
C VAL A 756 27.55 -11.64 12.93
N ASP A 757 28.41 -10.72 12.50
CA ASP A 757 29.87 -10.92 12.53
C ASP A 757 30.55 -10.00 13.54
N ARG A 758 31.70 -10.47 14.01
CA ARG A 758 32.58 -9.74 14.91
C ARG A 758 34.00 -9.76 14.40
N VAL A 759 34.73 -8.69 14.69
CA VAL A 759 36.16 -8.59 14.38
C VAL A 759 37.00 -8.80 15.63
N ALA A 760 38.03 -9.63 15.50
CA ALA A 760 39.08 -9.76 16.50
C ALA A 760 40.08 -8.61 16.34
N LEU A 761 40.13 -7.71 17.32
CA LEU A 761 40.93 -6.49 17.26
C LEU A 761 42.31 -6.69 17.95
N PRO A 762 43.40 -6.16 17.40
CA PRO A 762 44.66 -6.05 18.12
C PRO A 762 44.59 -4.98 19.23
N ASP A 763 45.35 -5.16 20.32
CA ASP A 763 45.48 -4.16 21.40
C ASP A 763 45.82 -2.76 20.87
N ALA A 764 46.66 -2.69 19.84
CA ALA A 764 47.03 -1.47 19.14
C ALA A 764 46.74 -1.59 17.64
N GLY A 765 45.87 -0.71 17.14
CA GLY A 765 45.62 -0.50 15.71
C GLY A 765 45.64 0.99 15.39
N GLY A 766 45.84 1.36 14.11
CA GLY A 766 45.70 2.75 13.65
C GLY A 766 44.27 3.07 13.25
N ILE A 767 44.07 4.25 12.66
CA ILE A 767 42.79 4.59 12.02
C ILE A 767 42.63 3.93 10.65
N GLY A 768 41.39 3.65 10.29
CA GLY A 768 40.92 3.39 8.93
C GLY A 768 40.03 4.54 8.45
N VAL A 769 39.96 4.70 7.12
CA VAL A 769 39.14 5.70 6.46
C VAL A 769 38.34 5.00 5.36
N ALA A 770 37.03 5.21 5.32
CA ALA A 770 36.15 4.79 4.23
C ALA A 770 35.40 6.02 3.69
N ILE A 771 35.00 6.01 2.43
CA ILE A 771 34.38 7.16 1.77
C ILE A 771 33.08 6.74 1.11
N GLU A 772 32.16 7.69 0.97
CA GLU A 772 30.97 7.52 0.15
C GLU A 772 31.35 7.05 -1.27
N GLY A 773 30.55 6.15 -1.82
CA GLY A 773 30.73 5.55 -3.13
C GLY A 773 31.71 4.38 -3.17
N SER A 774 32.27 3.95 -2.03
CA SER A 774 33.22 2.83 -1.96
C SER A 774 32.87 1.83 -0.85
N SER A 775 32.85 0.54 -1.18
CA SER A 775 32.70 -0.55 -0.21
C SER A 775 34.00 -0.91 0.51
N THR A 776 35.15 -0.41 0.05
CA THR A 776 36.48 -0.75 0.58
C THR A 776 37.13 0.44 1.29
N PRO A 777 37.72 0.26 2.49
CA PRO A 777 38.49 1.29 3.15
C PRO A 777 39.77 1.65 2.41
N LEU A 778 40.23 2.88 2.56
CA LEU A 778 41.41 3.42 1.89
C LEU A 778 42.72 2.91 2.51
N GLU A 779 43.73 2.64 1.67
CA GLU A 779 45.01 2.05 2.10
C GLU A 779 46.14 3.06 2.34
N GLY A 780 46.09 4.29 1.81
CA GLY A 780 47.15 5.29 2.01
C GLY A 780 46.93 6.65 1.33
N ALA A 781 47.99 7.45 1.23
CA ALA A 781 47.99 8.80 0.66
C ALA A 781 48.34 8.85 -0.84
N ASP A 782 48.13 7.75 -1.57
CA ASP A 782 48.44 7.68 -2.99
C ASP A 782 47.66 8.75 -3.79
N GLY A 783 48.24 9.18 -4.92
CA GLY A 783 47.65 10.14 -5.84
C GLY A 783 46.23 9.72 -6.28
N PRO A 784 45.36 10.64 -6.72
CA PRO A 784 44.11 10.22 -7.31
C PRO A 784 44.46 9.40 -8.55
N VAL A 785 44.02 8.15 -8.60
CA VAL A 785 44.18 7.37 -9.83
C VAL A 785 43.22 7.99 -10.86
N PRO A 786 43.73 8.50 -12.00
CA PRO A 786 42.87 9.08 -13.03
C PRO A 786 41.80 8.07 -13.43
N ALA A 787 40.57 8.54 -13.62
CA ALA A 787 39.53 7.69 -14.20
C ALA A 787 39.91 7.37 -15.65
N GLU A 788 40.51 6.21 -15.84
CA GLU A 788 40.84 5.68 -17.16
C GLU A 788 39.54 5.27 -17.85
N ARG A 789 39.25 5.84 -19.03
CA ARG A 789 38.06 5.47 -19.82
C ARG A 789 38.50 4.66 -21.02
N VAL A 790 37.95 3.46 -21.15
CA VAL A 790 38.09 2.60 -22.32
C VAL A 790 36.71 2.49 -22.95
N THR A 791 36.56 2.84 -24.21
CA THR A 791 35.32 2.59 -24.97
C THR A 791 35.67 1.67 -26.14
N LEU A 792 34.92 0.60 -26.27
CA LEU A 792 35.08 -0.46 -27.27
C LEU A 792 33.78 -0.48 -28.08
N ALA A 793 33.87 -0.19 -29.37
CA ALA A 793 32.73 -0.25 -30.27
C ALA A 793 32.45 -1.71 -30.64
N ALA A 794 31.22 -2.04 -31.00
CA ALA A 794 30.83 -3.35 -31.55
C ALA A 794 31.82 -3.89 -32.61
N SER A 795 32.35 -3.01 -33.46
CA SER A 795 33.34 -3.35 -34.50
C SER A 795 34.70 -3.83 -33.97
N ASP A 796 35.01 -3.61 -32.70
CA ASP A 796 36.27 -4.00 -32.06
C ASP A 796 36.24 -5.44 -31.53
N ALA A 797 35.07 -6.10 -31.54
CA ALA A 797 34.92 -7.45 -31.04
C ALA A 797 35.43 -8.53 -32.00
N THR A 798 35.96 -9.61 -31.42
CA THR A 798 36.07 -10.91 -32.09
C THR A 798 34.81 -11.72 -31.78
N VAL A 799 34.04 -12.08 -32.80
CA VAL A 799 32.78 -12.84 -32.66
C VAL A 799 32.97 -14.35 -32.79
N GLU A 800 32.19 -15.10 -32.03
CA GLU A 800 32.10 -16.56 -32.00
C GLU A 800 30.64 -17.02 -32.15
N GLY A 801 30.44 -18.24 -32.66
CA GLY A 801 29.10 -18.78 -32.89
C GLY A 801 28.39 -18.15 -34.09
N ALA A 802 27.10 -17.89 -33.94
CA ALA A 802 26.24 -17.26 -34.94
C ALA A 802 26.18 -15.72 -34.82
N MET A 803 26.84 -15.12 -33.82
CA MET A 803 26.85 -13.66 -33.66
C MET A 803 27.53 -12.97 -34.84
N THR A 804 26.92 -11.90 -35.34
CA THR A 804 27.39 -11.13 -36.49
C THR A 804 27.42 -9.63 -36.21
N LEU A 805 28.35 -8.93 -36.84
CA LEU A 805 28.37 -7.47 -36.87
C LEU A 805 27.39 -6.97 -37.93
N ALA A 806 26.51 -6.05 -37.55
CA ALA A 806 25.51 -5.38 -38.38
C ALA A 806 25.63 -3.85 -38.24
N GLU A 807 24.89 -3.10 -39.05
CA GLU A 807 24.93 -1.64 -39.12
C GLU A 807 23.53 -1.09 -39.46
N ASP A 808 23.11 -0.05 -38.73
CA ASP A 808 21.88 0.71 -38.95
C ASP A 808 22.15 2.23 -38.90
N ASP A 809 21.09 3.05 -38.84
CA ASP A 809 21.20 4.51 -38.82
C ASP A 809 21.91 5.04 -37.55
N ASP A 810 21.95 4.24 -36.48
CA ASP A 810 22.57 4.56 -35.19
C ASP A 810 23.99 3.96 -35.03
N GLY A 811 24.51 3.29 -36.06
CA GLY A 811 25.89 2.81 -36.16
C GLY A 811 26.05 1.29 -36.19
N THR A 812 27.25 0.81 -35.87
CA THR A 812 27.54 -0.63 -35.88
C THR A 812 27.16 -1.31 -34.58
N TYR A 813 26.57 -2.50 -34.67
CA TYR A 813 26.16 -3.31 -33.52
C TYR A 813 26.45 -4.79 -33.76
N LEU A 814 26.60 -5.54 -32.68
CA LEU A 814 26.69 -7.01 -32.71
C LEU A 814 25.31 -7.59 -32.46
N VAL A 815 24.90 -8.61 -33.21
CA VAL A 815 23.60 -9.27 -33.04
C VAL A 815 23.70 -10.77 -33.26
N VAL A 816 22.91 -11.54 -32.53
CA VAL A 816 22.64 -12.94 -32.87
C VAL A 816 21.46 -12.96 -33.84
N PRO A 817 21.65 -13.29 -35.14
CA PRO A 817 20.60 -13.17 -36.14
C PRO A 817 19.38 -14.02 -35.83
N GLU A 818 18.19 -13.49 -36.12
CA GLU A 818 16.97 -14.28 -36.15
C GLU A 818 17.01 -15.37 -37.23
N ARG A 819 16.24 -16.42 -37.02
CA ARG A 819 16.19 -17.57 -37.93
C ARG A 819 15.48 -17.16 -39.22
N THR A 820 16.23 -17.01 -40.32
CA THR A 820 15.62 -16.96 -41.66
C THR A 820 15.26 -18.38 -42.11
N ASP A 821 13.96 -18.60 -42.28
CA ASP A 821 13.36 -19.70 -43.05
C ASP A 821 13.42 -21.12 -42.43
N GLY A 822 12.46 -21.45 -41.55
CA GLY A 822 11.72 -22.74 -41.48
C GLY A 822 12.43 -24.11 -41.53
N ALA A 823 13.76 -24.23 -41.42
CA ALA A 823 14.48 -25.51 -41.51
C ALA A 823 15.06 -25.93 -40.15
N ALA A 824 14.56 -27.03 -39.59
CA ALA A 824 15.10 -27.71 -38.41
C ALA A 824 16.58 -28.11 -38.61
N GLY A 825 17.41 -27.87 -37.60
CA GLY A 825 18.86 -28.08 -37.64
C GLY A 825 19.27 -29.43 -37.04
N PRO A 826 20.53 -29.87 -37.21
CA PRO A 826 20.99 -31.17 -36.73
C PRO A 826 20.99 -31.34 -35.20
N ASP A 827 20.92 -30.23 -34.45
CA ASP A 827 20.96 -30.22 -32.97
C ASP A 827 19.59 -30.48 -32.32
N ASP A 828 18.49 -30.43 -33.10
CA ASP A 828 17.12 -30.70 -32.63
C ASP A 828 16.88 -32.20 -32.31
N ALA A 829 17.84 -33.08 -32.60
CA ALA A 829 17.75 -34.53 -32.35
C ALA A 829 18.40 -34.98 -31.03
N ALA A 830 18.98 -34.07 -30.25
CA ALA A 830 19.64 -34.37 -28.97
C ALA A 830 18.89 -33.86 -27.74
N ALA A 831 17.87 -33.01 -27.90
CA ALA A 831 16.95 -32.63 -26.83
C ALA A 831 15.92 -33.75 -26.62
N GLY A 832 16.30 -34.75 -25.82
CA GLY A 832 15.35 -35.68 -25.22
C GLY A 832 14.41 -34.92 -24.27
N THR A 833 13.27 -35.53 -23.97
CA THR A 833 12.13 -35.02 -23.18
C THR A 833 12.42 -34.76 -21.69
N ASP A 834 13.67 -34.48 -21.32
CA ASP A 834 14.05 -34.06 -19.98
C ASP A 834 14.68 -32.66 -20.10
N GLY A 835 13.96 -31.62 -19.68
CA GLY A 835 14.36 -30.20 -19.74
C GLY A 835 15.54 -29.83 -18.84
N LYS A 836 16.71 -30.44 -19.07
CA LYS A 836 18.00 -30.02 -18.49
C LYS A 836 18.97 -29.79 -19.63
N THR A 837 19.12 -28.53 -20.04
CA THR A 837 20.18 -28.08 -20.95
C THR A 837 21.54 -28.45 -20.37
N GLY A 838 22.40 -29.03 -21.21
CA GLY A 838 23.72 -29.54 -20.81
C GLY A 838 24.67 -28.44 -20.35
N GLY A 839 24.95 -28.40 -19.06
CA GLY A 839 26.09 -27.68 -18.49
C GLY A 839 27.38 -28.50 -18.55
N SER A 840 28.52 -27.81 -18.53
CA SER A 840 29.83 -28.40 -18.26
C SER A 840 29.90 -29.03 -16.86
N ASP A 841 30.91 -29.86 -16.59
CA ASP A 841 31.16 -30.55 -15.29
C ASP A 841 31.30 -29.61 -14.07
N ASP A 842 31.21 -28.28 -14.26
CA ASP A 842 31.20 -27.24 -13.22
C ASP A 842 29.82 -26.63 -12.94
N GLY A 843 28.76 -27.08 -13.63
CA GLY A 843 27.39 -26.59 -13.43
C GLY A 843 27.03 -25.31 -14.19
N SER A 844 27.89 -24.80 -15.06
CA SER A 844 27.60 -23.57 -15.84
C SER A 844 26.91 -23.91 -17.18
N PRO A 845 25.78 -23.26 -17.55
CA PRO A 845 25.36 -23.22 -18.94
C PRO A 845 26.38 -22.37 -19.74
N SER A 846 26.83 -22.89 -20.90
CA SER A 846 27.73 -22.18 -21.81
C SER A 846 26.94 -21.68 -23.02
N PRO A 847 26.82 -20.35 -23.22
CA PRO A 847 26.23 -19.80 -24.42
C PRO A 847 27.08 -20.12 -25.66
N ALA A 848 26.42 -20.43 -26.78
CA ALA A 848 27.01 -20.79 -28.07
C ALA A 848 27.53 -19.58 -28.87
N ASN A 849 27.07 -18.35 -28.58
CA ASN A 849 27.49 -17.14 -29.28
C ASN A 849 28.16 -16.15 -28.32
N ALA A 850 29.26 -15.53 -28.77
CA ALA A 850 29.99 -14.59 -27.94
C ALA A 850 30.72 -13.51 -28.75
N ALA A 851 30.94 -12.36 -28.12
CA ALA A 851 31.80 -11.29 -28.59
C ALA A 851 32.87 -11.01 -27.54
N THR A 852 34.13 -11.11 -27.94
CA THR A 852 35.27 -10.82 -27.07
C THR A 852 35.98 -9.56 -27.53
N PHE A 853 36.06 -8.58 -26.66
CA PHE A 853 36.81 -7.35 -26.83
C PHE A 853 38.12 -7.46 -26.07
N GLU A 854 39.20 -6.96 -26.67
CA GLU A 854 40.48 -6.84 -25.98
C GLU A 854 40.76 -5.37 -25.69
N PHE A 855 41.19 -5.09 -24.47
CA PHE A 855 41.56 -3.74 -24.08
C PHE A 855 42.79 -3.75 -23.18
N THR A 856 43.35 -2.58 -22.93
CA THR A 856 44.50 -2.40 -22.04
C THR A 856 44.14 -1.32 -21.04
N VAL A 857 44.45 -1.58 -19.76
CA VAL A 857 44.39 -0.57 -18.70
C VAL A 857 45.81 -0.18 -18.31
N GLU A 858 46.11 1.11 -18.32
CA GLU A 858 47.40 1.68 -17.94
C GLU A 858 47.60 1.67 -16.42
N THR A 859 46.51 1.81 -15.66
CA THR A 859 46.50 1.82 -14.20
C THR A 859 45.60 0.74 -13.63
N GLY A 860 46.12 -0.06 -12.70
CA GLY A 860 45.33 -1.06 -11.99
C GLY A 860 44.42 -0.41 -10.96
N GLY A 861 43.25 -1.01 -10.73
CA GLY A 861 42.24 -0.50 -9.82
C GLY A 861 40.87 -1.10 -10.14
N ARG A 862 39.83 -0.54 -9.49
CA ARG A 862 38.45 -0.94 -9.74
C ARG A 862 37.93 -0.24 -10.97
N TYR A 863 37.33 -0.96 -11.90
CA TYR A 863 36.74 -0.47 -13.13
C TYR A 863 35.25 -0.78 -13.14
N GLU A 864 34.48 0.21 -13.51
CA GLU A 864 33.07 0.05 -13.78
C GLU A 864 32.87 -0.20 -15.26
N LEU A 865 32.18 -1.29 -15.58
CA LEU A 865 31.79 -1.66 -16.92
C LEU A 865 30.34 -1.24 -17.13
N ALA A 866 30.09 -0.50 -18.21
CA ALA A 866 28.78 -0.24 -18.75
C ALA A 866 28.73 -0.74 -20.20
N ALA A 867 27.57 -1.17 -20.67
CA ALA A 867 27.37 -1.61 -22.04
C ALA A 867 26.03 -1.12 -22.57
N VAL A 868 25.96 -0.86 -23.87
CA VAL A 868 24.75 -0.41 -24.55
C VAL A 868 24.13 -1.62 -25.24
N PHE A 869 22.98 -2.06 -24.72
CA PHE A 869 22.25 -3.23 -25.19
C PHE A 869 20.91 -2.80 -25.80
N GLU A 870 20.45 -3.56 -26.78
CA GLU A 870 19.06 -3.49 -27.22
C GLU A 870 18.50 -4.90 -27.28
N HIS A 871 17.51 -5.14 -26.44
CA HIS A 871 16.70 -6.34 -26.50
C HIS A 871 15.53 -6.11 -27.43
N HIS A 872 15.27 -7.03 -28.36
CA HIS A 872 14.26 -6.87 -29.41
C HIS A 872 12.93 -7.58 -29.10
N ASP A 873 12.87 -8.44 -28.08
CA ASP A 873 11.71 -9.30 -27.83
C ASP A 873 11.18 -9.12 -26.41
N GLU A 874 10.25 -8.17 -26.24
CA GLU A 874 9.57 -7.99 -24.96
C GLU A 874 8.67 -9.19 -24.56
N ALA A 875 8.54 -10.24 -25.38
CA ALA A 875 7.58 -11.33 -25.18
C ALA A 875 8.12 -12.59 -24.49
N LEU A 876 9.44 -12.72 -24.23
CA LEU A 876 10.06 -13.99 -23.79
C LEU A 876 10.35 -14.11 -22.28
N TRP A 877 9.61 -13.41 -21.42
CA TRP A 877 9.74 -13.53 -19.95
C TRP A 877 9.18 -14.86 -19.40
N GLU A 878 8.62 -15.70 -20.27
CA GLU A 878 8.09 -17.02 -19.93
C GLU A 878 9.17 -18.09 -20.05
N TRP A 879 9.68 -18.52 -18.90
CA TRP A 879 10.23 -19.85 -18.61
C TRP A 879 11.49 -20.34 -19.35
N ASP A 880 11.95 -19.68 -20.41
CA ASP A 880 13.16 -20.02 -21.16
C ASP A 880 14.21 -18.88 -21.11
N SER A 881 14.56 -18.39 -19.92
CA SER A 881 15.66 -17.42 -19.76
C SER A 881 16.94 -18.01 -20.33
N HIS A 882 17.43 -17.48 -21.45
CA HIS A 882 18.70 -17.88 -22.02
C HIS A 882 19.80 -17.10 -21.29
N PRO A 883 20.59 -17.74 -20.41
CA PRO A 883 21.56 -17.02 -19.60
C PRO A 883 22.58 -16.37 -20.53
N TRP A 884 22.72 -15.06 -20.42
CA TRP A 884 23.85 -14.36 -21.00
C TRP A 884 24.74 -13.82 -19.89
N TYR A 885 26.00 -13.64 -20.22
CA TYR A 885 26.95 -13.15 -19.24
C TYR A 885 27.92 -12.17 -19.86
N VAL A 886 28.44 -11.31 -19.00
CA VAL A 886 29.61 -10.50 -19.30
C VAL A 886 30.73 -10.93 -18.37
N ALA A 887 31.85 -11.35 -18.94
CA ALA A 887 33.05 -11.70 -18.21
C ALA A 887 34.15 -10.69 -18.50
N VAL A 888 34.78 -10.15 -17.47
CA VAL A 888 36.04 -9.42 -17.61
C VAL A 888 37.16 -10.32 -17.08
N ASP A 889 38.03 -10.76 -17.98
CA ASP A 889 38.95 -11.89 -17.77
C ASP A 889 38.20 -13.12 -17.23
N ASP A 890 38.51 -13.53 -15.99
CA ASP A 890 37.87 -14.67 -15.30
C ASP A 890 36.66 -14.23 -14.42
N GLN A 891 36.38 -12.93 -14.31
CA GLN A 891 35.31 -12.38 -13.48
C GLN A 891 34.00 -12.33 -14.27
N ARG A 892 33.13 -13.34 -14.09
CA ARG A 892 31.83 -13.46 -14.77
C ARG A 892 30.69 -12.79 -13.99
N ARG A 893 29.86 -12.01 -14.68
CA ARG A 893 28.56 -11.51 -14.22
C ARG A 893 27.47 -12.07 -15.12
N GLU A 894 26.52 -12.78 -14.54
CA GLU A 894 25.38 -13.34 -15.26
C GLU A 894 24.22 -12.36 -15.18
N PHE A 895 23.51 -12.22 -16.31
CA PHE A 895 22.34 -11.38 -16.42
C PHE A 895 21.19 -12.25 -16.92
N ASN A 896 20.02 -12.00 -16.34
CA ASN A 896 18.76 -12.46 -16.90
C ASN A 896 18.14 -11.30 -17.70
N ASP A 897 16.97 -11.53 -18.30
CA ASP A 897 16.31 -10.71 -19.33
C ASP A 897 15.95 -9.25 -18.91
N ASP A 898 16.41 -8.76 -17.75
CA ASP A 898 16.19 -7.42 -17.19
C ASP A 898 16.93 -6.27 -17.90
N VAL A 899 17.62 -6.57 -19.00
CA VAL A 899 18.48 -5.61 -19.68
C VAL A 899 17.76 -5.19 -20.95
N GLY A 900 16.82 -4.24 -20.79
CA GLY A 900 16.03 -3.68 -21.88
C GLY A 900 16.86 -2.91 -22.93
N ILE A 901 16.32 -1.81 -23.45
CA ILE A 901 17.02 -0.96 -24.44
C ILE A 901 17.75 0.20 -23.73
N GLY A 902 19.02 0.44 -24.06
CA GLY A 902 19.79 1.62 -23.65
C GLY A 902 21.19 1.32 -23.09
N ARG A 903 21.74 2.26 -22.33
CA ARG A 903 23.03 2.11 -21.64
C ARG A 903 22.84 1.56 -20.24
N PHE A 904 23.55 0.47 -19.93
CA PHE A 904 23.43 -0.29 -18.69
C PHE A 904 24.76 -0.38 -17.96
N ARG A 905 24.71 -0.25 -16.65
CA ARG A 905 25.84 -0.63 -15.80
C ARG A 905 25.87 -2.14 -15.63
N VAL A 906 26.94 -2.78 -16.09
CA VAL A 906 27.18 -4.23 -16.01
C VAL A 906 27.73 -4.61 -14.63
N GLY A 907 28.69 -3.84 -14.11
CA GLY A 907 29.23 -4.10 -12.78
C GLY A 907 30.62 -3.52 -12.56
N GLU A 908 31.16 -3.76 -11.37
CA GLU A 908 32.51 -3.36 -10.98
C GLU A 908 33.46 -4.56 -11.00
N PHE A 909 34.67 -4.34 -11.52
CA PHE A 909 35.71 -5.34 -11.75
C PHE A 909 37.05 -4.81 -11.29
N ASP A 910 37.82 -5.58 -10.51
CA ASP A 910 39.18 -5.22 -10.12
C ASP A 910 40.16 -5.69 -11.20
N LEU A 911 40.88 -4.74 -11.82
CA LEU A 911 41.80 -5.00 -12.92
C LEU A 911 43.23 -4.58 -12.54
N ASP A 912 44.22 -5.42 -12.84
CA ASP A 912 45.64 -5.07 -12.75
C ASP A 912 46.08 -4.21 -13.95
N PRO A 913 47.21 -3.47 -13.92
CA PRO A 913 47.72 -2.81 -15.12
C PRO A 913 48.12 -3.85 -16.17
N GLY A 914 47.54 -3.80 -17.37
CA GLY A 914 47.79 -4.81 -18.38
C GLY A 914 46.72 -4.93 -19.45
N ARG A 915 46.78 -6.03 -20.21
CA ARG A 915 45.80 -6.39 -21.24
C ARG A 915 44.74 -7.28 -20.62
N HIS A 916 43.48 -6.96 -20.90
CA HIS A 916 42.30 -7.63 -20.38
C HIS A 916 41.35 -7.96 -21.53
N THR A 917 40.41 -8.86 -21.28
CA THR A 917 39.33 -9.14 -22.22
C THR A 917 37.98 -8.94 -21.58
N VAL A 918 37.06 -8.27 -22.28
CA VAL A 918 35.63 -8.35 -21.97
C VAL A 918 35.00 -9.34 -22.92
N ARG A 919 34.34 -10.37 -22.40
CA ARG A 919 33.58 -11.34 -23.17
C ARG A 919 32.10 -11.18 -22.85
N PHE A 920 31.33 -10.82 -23.86
CA PHE A 920 29.88 -10.91 -23.85
C PHE A 920 29.48 -12.23 -24.48
N ALA A 921 28.57 -12.99 -23.89
CA ALA A 921 28.09 -14.25 -24.43
C ALA A 921 26.58 -14.39 -24.23
N THR A 922 25.86 -14.76 -25.28
CA THR A 922 24.40 -14.93 -25.26
C THR A 922 23.95 -16.01 -26.24
N ASP A 923 22.91 -16.77 -25.86
CA ASP A 923 22.16 -17.66 -26.77
C ASP A 923 20.91 -17.01 -27.35
N GLU A 924 20.58 -15.84 -26.82
CA GLU A 924 19.39 -15.10 -27.16
C GLU A 924 19.52 -14.47 -28.55
N ARG A 925 18.48 -14.65 -29.36
CA ARG A 925 18.43 -14.15 -30.74
C ARG A 925 17.79 -12.76 -30.76
N GLY A 926 18.27 -11.90 -31.65
CA GLY A 926 17.80 -10.52 -31.75
C GLY A 926 18.53 -9.54 -30.82
N SER A 927 19.12 -9.99 -29.72
CA SER A 927 19.84 -9.13 -28.77
C SER A 927 21.02 -8.44 -29.44
N THR A 928 21.08 -7.11 -29.31
CA THR A 928 22.14 -6.28 -29.87
C THR A 928 23.09 -5.74 -28.80
N LEU A 929 24.38 -5.65 -29.12
CA LEU A 929 25.40 -4.98 -28.33
C LEU A 929 26.07 -3.91 -29.19
N ARG A 930 25.88 -2.63 -28.84
CA ARG A 930 26.45 -1.50 -29.59
C ARG A 930 27.84 -1.11 -29.12
N SER A 931 28.03 -1.00 -27.81
CA SER A 931 29.30 -0.61 -27.23
C SER A 931 29.50 -1.11 -25.82
N VAL A 932 30.77 -1.22 -25.44
CA VAL A 932 31.21 -1.54 -24.08
C VAL A 932 32.11 -0.40 -23.62
N ARG A 933 31.84 0.16 -22.45
CA ARG A 933 32.63 1.22 -21.84
C ARG A 933 33.10 0.80 -20.46
N LEU A 934 34.41 0.84 -20.23
CA LEU A 934 34.99 0.76 -18.90
C LEU A 934 35.39 2.15 -18.41
N ARG A 935 35.11 2.41 -17.15
CA ARG A 935 35.52 3.62 -16.43
C ARG A 935 36.24 3.19 -15.17
N GLY A 936 37.55 3.43 -15.11
CA GLY A 936 38.34 3.31 -13.90
C GLY A 936 37.72 4.18 -12.81
N GLN A 937 37.37 3.54 -11.69
CA GLN A 937 36.92 4.23 -10.51
C GLN A 937 38.10 4.97 -9.92
N ARG A 938 37.85 6.23 -9.57
CA ARG A 938 38.85 7.04 -8.91
C ARG A 938 39.01 6.51 -7.49
N THR A 939 40.17 5.94 -7.17
CA THR A 939 40.48 5.57 -5.79
C THR A 939 40.76 6.83 -4.97
N ASN A 940 40.36 6.82 -3.70
CA ASN A 940 40.48 7.95 -2.77
C ASN A 940 39.67 9.22 -3.16
N VAL A 941 38.73 9.18 -4.11
CA VAL A 941 37.97 10.37 -4.54
C VAL A 941 36.49 10.23 -4.17
N LEU A 942 35.92 11.24 -3.50
CA LEU A 942 34.48 11.30 -3.24
C LEU A 942 33.69 11.50 -4.55
N PRO A 943 32.43 11.01 -4.62
CA PRO A 943 31.51 11.47 -5.66
C PRO A 943 31.49 13.01 -5.69
N PRO A 944 31.54 13.64 -6.87
CA PRO A 944 31.63 15.10 -6.95
C PRO A 944 30.52 15.80 -6.17
N LEU A 945 30.84 16.95 -5.57
CA LEU A 945 29.87 17.84 -4.95
C LEU A 945 29.24 18.69 -6.05
N ASP A 946 27.91 18.70 -6.14
CA ASP A 946 27.18 19.58 -7.06
C ASP A 946 26.61 20.79 -6.28
N ARG A 947 26.94 22.00 -6.75
CA ARG A 947 26.54 23.25 -6.08
C ARG A 947 25.05 23.53 -6.18
N ARG A 948 24.38 22.94 -7.17
CA ARG A 948 22.95 23.13 -7.45
C ARG A 948 22.10 22.28 -6.51
N THR A 949 22.52 21.04 -6.25
CA THR A 949 21.86 20.14 -5.29
C THR A 949 22.33 20.37 -3.85
N ARG A 950 23.50 21.00 -3.65
CA ARG A 950 24.12 21.29 -2.34
C ARG A 950 24.30 20.06 -1.44
N ARG A 951 24.28 18.87 -2.00
CA ARG A 951 24.39 17.63 -1.23
C ARG A 951 25.77 17.52 -0.61
N GLU A 952 25.80 17.14 0.65
CA GLU A 952 27.04 16.80 1.34
C GLU A 952 27.49 15.39 0.95
N ARG A 953 28.77 15.10 1.19
CA ARG A 953 29.35 13.75 1.03
C ARG A 953 29.98 13.32 2.34
N PHE A 954 30.03 12.03 2.62
CA PHE A 954 30.61 11.56 3.89
C PHE A 954 31.96 10.83 3.76
N VAL A 955 32.76 10.97 4.81
CA VAL A 955 33.98 10.20 5.07
C VAL A 955 33.86 9.58 6.46
N ASP A 956 33.94 8.27 6.54
CA ASP A 956 33.97 7.54 7.81
C ASP A 956 35.43 7.36 8.28
N VAL A 957 35.72 7.73 9.53
CA VAL A 957 36.97 7.44 10.23
C VAL A 957 36.68 6.45 11.35
N PHE A 958 37.47 5.39 11.48
CA PHE A 958 37.22 4.32 12.44
C PHE A 958 38.50 3.73 13.02
N ALA A 959 38.42 3.10 14.19
CA ALA A 959 39.54 2.40 14.81
C ALA A 959 39.69 0.98 14.22
N ARG A 960 40.94 0.51 14.10
CA ARG A 960 41.28 -0.89 13.73
C ARG A 960 41.90 -1.68 14.90
N GLY A 961 41.77 -1.20 16.13
CA GLY A 961 42.29 -1.85 17.34
C GLY A 961 41.42 -1.51 18.56
N GLU A 962 41.66 -2.18 19.68
CA GLU A 962 40.85 -1.99 20.90
C GLU A 962 41.07 -0.61 21.55
N ALA A 963 42.30 -0.10 21.50
CA ALA A 963 42.62 1.21 22.06
C ALA A 963 42.08 2.35 21.18
N SER A 964 41.47 3.36 21.81
CA SER A 964 41.03 4.56 21.11
C SER A 964 42.18 5.28 20.39
N ARG A 965 41.83 5.99 19.31
CA ARG A 965 42.76 6.74 18.46
C ARG A 965 42.21 8.12 18.16
N LYS A 966 43.04 9.12 18.44
CA LYS A 966 42.76 10.49 18.03
C LYS A 966 43.12 10.66 16.56
N TRP A 967 42.34 11.46 15.86
CA TRP A 967 42.59 11.80 14.47
C TRP A 967 42.40 13.29 14.24
N THR A 968 42.96 13.77 13.14
CA THR A 968 42.84 15.14 12.62
C THR A 968 42.53 15.08 11.12
N ALA A 969 41.78 16.05 10.60
CA ALA A 969 41.47 16.20 9.18
C ALA A 969 41.77 17.64 8.73
N GLU A 970 42.65 17.78 7.74
CA GLU A 970 43.10 19.06 7.21
C GLU A 970 42.70 19.22 5.74
N PRO A 971 41.76 20.13 5.41
CA PRO A 971 41.43 20.42 4.01
C PRO A 971 42.55 21.22 3.35
N SER A 972 42.85 20.92 2.08
CA SER A 972 43.87 21.60 1.29
C SER A 972 43.44 22.99 0.83
N GLU A 973 42.14 23.19 0.66
CA GLU A 973 41.53 24.39 0.11
C GLU A 973 40.51 24.99 1.11
N PRO A 974 40.37 26.32 1.17
CA PRO A 974 39.46 26.99 2.10
C PRO A 974 37.98 26.74 1.77
N TRP A 975 37.65 26.34 0.54
CA TRP A 975 36.28 26.06 0.12
C TRP A 975 35.77 24.68 0.54
N ILE A 976 36.64 23.79 1.01
CA ILE A 976 36.24 22.48 1.53
C ILE A 976 35.84 22.66 3.00
N ARG A 977 34.53 22.58 3.27
CA ARG A 977 33.98 22.59 4.63
C ARG A 977 33.91 21.15 5.14
N LEU A 978 34.30 20.98 6.41
CA LEU A 978 34.22 19.72 7.13
C LEU A 978 33.39 19.95 8.39
N SER A 979 32.44 19.05 8.68
CA SER A 979 31.64 19.11 9.91
C SER A 979 32.51 19.01 11.17
N GLN A 980 33.65 18.33 11.08
CA GLN A 980 34.64 18.19 12.14
C GLN A 980 36.05 18.02 11.57
N ARG A 981 37.06 18.51 12.31
CA ARG A 981 38.48 18.50 11.89
C ARG A 981 39.39 17.70 12.80
N ALA A 982 38.86 17.16 13.89
CA ALA A 982 39.57 16.26 14.79
C ALA A 982 38.55 15.51 15.66
N GLY A 983 38.90 14.30 16.07
CA GLY A 983 38.04 13.44 16.87
C GLY A 983 38.81 12.33 17.56
N GLU A 984 38.09 11.39 18.16
CA GLU A 984 38.64 10.21 18.82
C GLU A 984 37.74 9.00 18.54
N VAL A 985 38.27 8.00 17.84
CA VAL A 985 37.55 6.78 17.45
C VAL A 985 37.98 5.59 18.30
N GLY A 986 37.08 4.64 18.51
CA GLY A 986 37.29 3.43 19.32
C GLY A 986 36.21 2.40 19.01
N GLU A 987 35.39 2.04 20.00
CA GLU A 987 34.19 1.21 19.81
C GLU A 987 33.11 1.86 18.90
N THR A 988 33.27 3.16 18.63
CA THR A 988 32.49 3.92 17.65
C THR A 988 33.44 4.61 16.67
N GLY A 989 33.01 4.72 15.42
CA GLY A 989 33.64 5.55 14.41
C GLY A 989 33.04 6.95 14.35
N ASP A 990 33.71 7.85 13.63
CA ASP A 990 33.29 9.22 13.36
C ASP A 990 32.91 9.36 11.88
N ARG A 991 31.78 10.02 11.59
CA ARG A 991 31.40 10.42 10.23
C ARG A 991 31.68 11.91 10.02
N LEU A 992 32.49 12.24 9.02
CA LEU A 992 32.80 13.60 8.61
C LEU A 992 31.95 13.94 7.39
N TRP A 993 31.18 15.01 7.46
CA TRP A 993 30.47 15.56 6.31
C TRP A 993 31.35 16.57 5.60
N VAL A 994 31.42 16.45 4.28
CA VAL A 994 32.20 17.29 3.36
C VAL A 994 31.22 18.06 2.51
N SER A 995 31.32 19.40 2.54
CA SER A 995 30.47 20.31 1.77
C SER A 995 31.26 21.50 1.23
N VAL A 996 30.62 22.31 0.38
CA VAL A 996 31.25 23.45 -0.29
C VAL A 996 30.96 24.76 0.45
N ASP A 997 31.98 25.59 0.61
CA ASP A 997 31.85 27.01 0.92
C ASP A 997 31.78 27.83 -0.38
N ASP A 998 30.58 28.24 -0.79
CA ASP A 998 30.40 29.01 -2.02
C ASP A 998 31.16 30.35 -2.01
N ASP A 999 31.37 30.98 -0.83
CA ASP A 999 32.07 32.27 -0.73
C ASP A 999 33.58 32.14 -0.90
N ALA A 1000 34.13 30.95 -0.65
CA ALA A 1000 35.56 30.67 -0.76
C ALA A 1000 35.93 29.88 -2.02
N LEU A 1001 34.94 29.44 -2.80
CA LEU A 1001 35.15 28.67 -4.02
C LEU A 1001 35.75 29.58 -5.12
N PRO A 1002 36.83 29.14 -5.80
CA PRO A 1002 37.42 29.94 -6.88
C PRO A 1002 36.53 29.93 -8.13
N ASP A 1003 36.60 31.03 -8.91
CA ASP A 1003 36.06 31.09 -10.28
C ASP A 1003 36.91 30.23 -11.25
N ALA A 1004 36.91 28.91 -11.05
CA ALA A 1004 37.60 27.94 -11.89
C ALA A 1004 36.61 26.85 -12.32
N ALA A 1005 36.75 26.37 -13.56
CA ALA A 1005 36.03 25.19 -14.01
C ALA A 1005 36.52 23.95 -13.24
N ASP A 1006 35.58 23.18 -12.68
CA ASP A 1006 35.79 21.96 -11.90
C ASP A 1006 36.84 22.07 -10.78
N PRO A 1007 36.61 22.88 -9.73
CA PRO A 1007 37.52 22.99 -8.59
C PRO A 1007 37.82 21.63 -7.94
N THR A 1008 39.10 21.35 -7.70
CA THR A 1008 39.56 20.13 -7.01
C THR A 1008 40.41 20.46 -5.79
N GLY A 1009 40.31 19.64 -4.75
CA GLY A 1009 41.16 19.70 -3.57
C GLY A 1009 41.20 18.35 -2.85
N TYR A 1010 41.69 18.33 -1.62
CA TYR A 1010 41.78 17.11 -0.82
C TYR A 1010 41.68 17.39 0.68
N VAL A 1011 41.47 16.34 1.46
CA VAL A 1011 41.46 16.31 2.92
C VAL A 1011 42.47 15.27 3.37
N ASP A 1012 43.47 15.69 4.15
CA ASP A 1012 44.44 14.78 4.77
C ASP A 1012 43.93 14.40 6.17
N ILE A 1013 43.64 13.11 6.37
CA ILE A 1013 43.16 12.53 7.63
C ILE A 1013 44.29 11.74 8.28
N ALA A 1014 44.66 12.06 9.52
CA ALA A 1014 45.82 11.46 10.18
C ALA A 1014 45.62 11.20 11.67
N ASP A 1015 46.25 10.16 12.20
CA ASP A 1015 46.32 9.82 13.63
C ASP A 1015 47.71 10.07 14.26
N GLY A 1016 48.62 10.63 13.48
CA GLY A 1016 50.02 10.90 13.86
C GLY A 1016 51.00 9.83 13.37
N ASP A 1017 50.57 8.57 13.22
CA ASP A 1017 51.38 7.46 12.70
C ASP A 1017 51.07 7.17 11.23
N ARG A 1018 49.81 7.41 10.81
CA ARG A 1018 49.31 7.22 9.46
C ARG A 1018 48.62 8.50 8.96
N SER A 1019 48.66 8.73 7.65
CA SER A 1019 47.88 9.74 6.96
C SER A 1019 47.23 9.13 5.71
N VAL A 1020 45.94 9.43 5.51
CA VAL A 1020 45.12 9.01 4.37
C VAL A 1020 44.59 10.27 3.72
N ARG A 1021 44.68 10.35 2.39
CA ARG A 1021 44.22 11.51 1.62
C ARG A 1021 42.91 11.17 0.92
N VAL A 1022 41.90 12.03 1.08
CA VAL A 1022 40.62 11.95 0.36
C VAL A 1022 40.51 13.14 -0.57
N TYR A 1023 40.33 12.90 -1.86
CA TYR A 1023 40.18 13.93 -2.88
C TYR A 1023 38.72 14.37 -3.02
N VAL A 1024 38.53 15.66 -3.22
CA VAL A 1024 37.23 16.33 -3.34
C VAL A 1024 37.21 17.07 -4.67
N ALA A 1025 36.14 16.91 -5.43
CA ALA A 1025 35.88 17.65 -6.66
C ALA A 1025 34.51 18.29 -6.60
N VAL A 1026 34.38 19.46 -7.19
CA VAL A 1026 33.10 20.13 -7.41
C VAL A 1026 32.75 20.00 -8.88
N ALA A 1027 31.56 19.49 -9.18
CA ALA A 1027 31.01 19.51 -10.54
C ALA A 1027 30.41 20.89 -10.80
N ASP A 1028 30.72 21.48 -11.96
CA ASP A 1028 30.09 22.71 -12.44
C ASP A 1028 29.19 22.37 -13.64
N GLY A 1029 27.97 22.90 -13.63
CA GLY A 1029 26.97 22.60 -14.65
C GLY A 1029 26.15 23.84 -15.01
N PRO A 1030 25.28 23.77 -16.03
CA PRO A 1030 24.45 24.90 -16.41
C PRO A 1030 23.62 25.40 -15.22
N ALA A 1031 23.43 26.72 -15.16
CA ALA A 1031 22.56 27.34 -14.16
C ALA A 1031 21.14 26.80 -14.29
N ALA A 1032 20.50 26.53 -13.15
CA ALA A 1032 19.16 25.97 -13.06
C ALA A 1032 18.29 26.86 -12.17
N SER A 1033 16.99 26.98 -12.47
CA SER A 1033 16.05 27.66 -11.59
C SER A 1033 15.69 26.79 -10.38
N ALA A 1034 15.16 27.43 -9.33
CA ALA A 1034 14.56 26.70 -8.22
C ALA A 1034 13.43 25.78 -8.72
N GLY A 1035 13.35 24.58 -8.16
CA GLY A 1035 12.42 23.54 -8.55
C GLY A 1035 12.81 22.73 -9.79
N ALA A 1036 13.85 23.12 -10.54
CA ALA A 1036 14.37 22.33 -11.65
C ALA A 1036 15.14 21.10 -11.15
N HIS A 1037 15.23 20.06 -11.98
CA HIS A 1037 15.93 18.82 -11.67
C HIS A 1037 17.24 18.76 -12.45
N VAL A 1038 18.37 18.70 -11.76
CA VAL A 1038 19.71 18.79 -12.39
C VAL A 1038 20.38 17.42 -12.49
N GLU A 1039 21.26 17.24 -13.47
CA GLU A 1039 22.15 16.07 -13.55
C GLU A 1039 23.23 16.16 -12.45
N ASP A 1040 23.25 15.20 -11.52
CA ASP A 1040 24.25 15.03 -10.44
C ASP A 1040 24.92 13.66 -10.59
N ASP A 1041 26.23 13.65 -10.87
CA ASP A 1041 27.06 12.45 -11.14
C ASP A 1041 26.48 11.51 -12.22
N GLY A 1042 25.91 12.08 -13.29
CA GLY A 1042 25.36 11.33 -14.42
C GLY A 1042 23.94 10.80 -14.22
N VAL A 1043 23.22 11.30 -13.20
CA VAL A 1043 21.85 10.90 -12.90
C VAL A 1043 20.98 12.13 -12.64
N VAL A 1044 19.76 12.12 -13.16
CA VAL A 1044 18.67 13.01 -12.70
C VAL A 1044 17.63 12.12 -12.02
N SER A 1045 17.22 12.45 -10.79
CA SER A 1045 16.19 11.72 -10.04
C SER A 1045 15.09 12.67 -9.63
N ILE A 1046 13.84 12.30 -9.91
CA ILE A 1046 12.66 13.17 -9.85
C ILE A 1046 11.55 12.44 -9.08
N ARG A 1047 10.95 13.10 -8.08
CA ARG A 1047 9.67 12.64 -7.50
C ARG A 1047 8.52 13.09 -8.39
N ALA A 1048 7.55 12.21 -8.64
CA ALA A 1048 6.52 12.45 -9.65
C ALA A 1048 5.66 13.68 -9.33
N GLU A 1049 5.40 13.93 -8.05
CA GLU A 1049 4.66 15.07 -7.50
C GLU A 1049 5.41 16.40 -7.65
N HIS A 1050 6.72 16.39 -7.88
CA HIS A 1050 7.54 17.60 -8.08
C HIS A 1050 7.63 18.02 -9.55
N TYR A 1051 6.47 18.03 -10.21
CA TYR A 1051 6.31 18.60 -11.54
C TYR A 1051 6.30 20.13 -11.48
N ARG A 1052 6.65 20.76 -12.59
CA ARG A 1052 6.59 22.22 -12.79
C ARG A 1052 5.18 22.67 -13.18
N ASP A 1053 4.55 21.93 -14.08
CA ASP A 1053 3.21 22.21 -14.58
C ASP A 1053 2.44 20.90 -14.84
N SER A 1054 1.12 20.95 -14.71
CA SER A 1054 0.23 19.82 -14.99
C SER A 1054 -0.83 20.28 -16.00
N HIS A 1055 -0.97 19.53 -17.08
CA HIS A 1055 -1.89 19.82 -18.17
C HIS A 1055 -3.04 18.80 -18.12
N PRO A 1056 -4.29 19.21 -17.85
CA PRO A 1056 -5.42 18.29 -17.88
C PRO A 1056 -5.69 17.82 -19.32
N GLY A 1057 -6.12 16.55 -19.47
CA GLY A 1057 -6.52 15.96 -20.74
C GLY A 1057 -8.02 16.08 -20.99
N GLU A 1058 -8.49 15.66 -22.17
CA GLU A 1058 -9.93 15.52 -22.45
C GLU A 1058 -10.57 14.42 -21.59
N LEU A 1059 -9.82 13.35 -21.30
CA LEU A 1059 -10.34 12.13 -20.67
C LEU A 1059 -10.06 12.04 -19.17
N ALA A 1060 -9.02 12.70 -18.69
CA ALA A 1060 -8.52 12.52 -17.33
C ALA A 1060 -7.65 13.70 -16.88
N GLU A 1061 -7.38 13.76 -15.58
CA GLU A 1061 -6.41 14.67 -14.95
C GLU A 1061 -5.53 13.93 -13.94
N TRP A 1062 -4.33 14.45 -13.69
CA TRP A 1062 -3.43 13.90 -12.68
C TRP A 1062 -3.76 14.47 -11.31
N THR A 1063 -3.93 13.59 -10.33
CA THR A 1063 -4.14 13.93 -8.92
C THR A 1063 -3.01 13.32 -8.08
N ALA A 1064 -2.47 14.08 -7.13
CA ALA A 1064 -1.52 13.53 -6.16
C ALA A 1064 -2.29 12.79 -5.06
N VAL A 1065 -1.90 11.55 -4.78
CA VAL A 1065 -2.48 10.73 -3.71
C VAL A 1065 -1.39 10.38 -2.70
N ASP A 1066 -1.52 10.95 -1.51
CA ASP A 1066 -0.62 10.68 -0.39
C ASP A 1066 -0.88 9.31 0.22
N GLY A 1067 0.17 8.69 0.76
CA GLY A 1067 0.16 7.34 1.32
C GLY A 1067 0.23 6.22 0.27
N LEU A 1068 0.26 6.54 -1.02
CA LEU A 1068 0.27 5.55 -2.10
C LEU A 1068 1.68 5.37 -2.71
N GLY A 1069 2.11 4.11 -2.83
CA GLY A 1069 3.41 3.74 -3.40
C GLY A 1069 4.60 3.84 -2.43
N PRO A 1070 5.78 3.34 -2.82
CA PRO A 1070 6.97 3.30 -1.96
C PRO A 1070 7.59 4.68 -1.68
N THR A 1071 7.28 5.68 -2.50
CA THR A 1071 7.77 7.06 -2.35
C THR A 1071 6.99 7.86 -1.31
N GLY A 1072 5.77 7.43 -0.98
CA GLY A 1072 4.83 8.11 -0.07
C GLY A 1072 3.75 8.93 -0.76
N THR A 1073 3.94 9.30 -2.02
CA THR A 1073 2.94 9.94 -2.87
C THR A 1073 3.05 9.36 -4.27
N ALA A 1074 1.91 9.16 -4.93
CA ALA A 1074 1.83 8.76 -6.33
C ALA A 1074 0.93 9.73 -7.08
N MET A 1075 1.29 10.02 -8.33
CA MET A 1075 0.43 10.71 -9.27
C MET A 1075 -0.52 9.68 -9.87
N VAL A 1076 -1.82 9.88 -9.67
CA VAL A 1076 -2.91 8.99 -10.07
C VAL A 1076 -3.77 9.71 -11.11
N PRO A 1077 -4.02 9.10 -12.28
CA PRO A 1077 -4.91 9.71 -13.26
C PRO A 1077 -6.38 9.39 -12.94
N GLU A 1078 -7.21 10.41 -12.81
CA GLU A 1078 -8.65 10.29 -12.54
C GLU A 1078 -9.48 10.66 -13.79
N PRO A 1079 -10.58 9.95 -14.11
CA PRO A 1079 -11.20 8.88 -13.30
C PRO A 1079 -10.40 7.56 -13.32
N LEU A 1080 -10.42 6.79 -12.22
CA LEU A 1080 -9.70 5.51 -12.07
C LEU A 1080 -10.05 4.39 -13.09
N THR A 1081 -11.13 4.55 -13.87
CA THR A 1081 -11.60 3.55 -14.85
C THR A 1081 -12.27 4.23 -16.04
N GLY A 1082 -12.61 3.45 -17.07
CA GLY A 1082 -13.49 3.90 -18.16
C GLY A 1082 -12.81 4.57 -19.36
N TRP A 1083 -11.48 4.66 -19.38
CA TRP A 1083 -10.72 5.22 -20.50
C TRP A 1083 -9.38 4.50 -20.71
N TYR A 1084 -8.88 4.52 -21.94
CA TYR A 1084 -7.56 4.00 -22.33
C TYR A 1084 -7.21 4.53 -23.72
N VAL A 1085 -5.96 4.96 -23.93
CA VAL A 1085 -5.50 5.46 -25.23
C VAL A 1085 -4.34 4.61 -25.74
N ALA A 1086 -4.65 3.71 -26.68
CA ALA A 1086 -3.67 2.81 -27.30
C ALA A 1086 -2.87 3.45 -28.45
N ASP A 1087 -3.41 4.51 -29.05
CA ASP A 1087 -2.85 5.18 -30.22
C ASP A 1087 -1.96 6.34 -29.76
N LEU A 1088 -0.64 6.19 -29.92
CA LEU A 1088 0.36 7.14 -29.43
C LEU A 1088 0.13 8.55 -30.01
N ASP A 1089 -0.33 8.64 -31.26
CA ASP A 1089 -0.61 9.90 -31.95
C ASP A 1089 -1.76 10.69 -31.32
N ARG A 1090 -2.58 10.05 -30.48
CA ARG A 1090 -3.72 10.69 -29.80
C ARG A 1090 -3.44 11.06 -28.35
N VAL A 1091 -2.34 10.58 -27.78
CA VAL A 1091 -2.05 10.76 -26.34
C VAL A 1091 -1.94 12.24 -25.99
N ALA A 1092 -1.20 13.02 -26.77
CA ALA A 1092 -0.99 14.44 -26.50
C ALA A 1092 -2.28 15.29 -26.52
N ASP A 1093 -3.30 14.86 -27.26
CA ASP A 1093 -4.56 15.60 -27.39
C ASP A 1093 -5.63 15.15 -26.36
N ARG A 1094 -5.51 13.93 -25.85
CA ARG A 1094 -6.58 13.25 -25.08
C ARG A 1094 -6.25 13.06 -23.61
N CYS A 1095 -4.97 12.94 -23.29
CA CYS A 1095 -4.51 12.52 -21.97
C CYS A 1095 -3.81 13.66 -21.21
N PRO A 1096 -3.89 13.65 -19.86
CA PRO A 1096 -3.20 14.64 -19.06
C PRO A 1096 -1.69 14.41 -19.05
N ALA A 1097 -0.92 15.48 -18.83
CA ALA A 1097 0.54 15.45 -18.82
C ALA A 1097 1.14 16.17 -17.62
N LEU A 1098 2.18 15.57 -17.04
CA LEU A 1098 3.06 16.22 -16.07
C LEU A 1098 4.30 16.75 -16.79
N GLU A 1099 4.69 17.98 -16.50
CA GLU A 1099 5.83 18.64 -17.11
C GLU A 1099 6.94 18.90 -16.06
N TYR A 1100 8.17 18.52 -16.38
CA TYR A 1100 9.35 18.68 -15.54
C TYR A 1100 10.43 19.50 -16.26
N GLU A 1101 11.08 20.41 -15.55
CA GLU A 1101 12.28 21.09 -16.03
C GLU A 1101 13.52 20.28 -15.64
N VAL A 1102 14.28 19.81 -16.63
CA VAL A 1102 15.50 19.02 -16.44
C VAL A 1102 16.71 19.80 -16.96
N VAL A 1103 17.81 19.84 -16.21
CA VAL A 1103 19.05 20.53 -16.60
C VAL A 1103 20.21 19.54 -16.69
N VAL A 1104 20.65 19.30 -17.91
CA VAL A 1104 21.66 18.31 -18.30
C VAL A 1104 23.02 18.99 -18.47
N THR A 1105 24.07 18.34 -17.97
CA THR A 1105 25.45 18.86 -17.93
C THR A 1105 26.28 18.37 -19.10
N GLU A 1106 26.41 17.05 -19.30
CA GLU A 1106 27.26 16.47 -20.37
C GLU A 1106 26.47 16.10 -21.64
N GLY A 1107 25.17 15.78 -21.51
CA GLY A 1107 24.31 15.35 -22.61
C GLY A 1107 24.61 13.95 -23.14
N GLY A 1108 23.82 13.54 -24.13
CA GLY A 1108 23.84 12.25 -24.80
C GLY A 1108 22.67 11.34 -24.45
N GLU A 1109 22.79 10.09 -24.86
CA GLU A 1109 21.79 9.05 -24.62
C GLU A 1109 21.61 8.76 -23.12
N ALA A 1110 20.37 8.90 -22.65
CA ALA A 1110 19.93 8.58 -21.30
C ALA A 1110 18.87 7.50 -21.31
N ARG A 1111 18.96 6.56 -20.37
CA ARG A 1111 17.85 5.66 -20.05
C ARG A 1111 16.92 6.36 -19.07
N LEU A 1112 15.72 6.71 -19.51
CA LEU A 1112 14.65 7.11 -18.62
C LEU A 1112 14.01 5.85 -18.03
N ARG A 1113 14.05 5.72 -16.71
CA ARG A 1113 13.19 4.82 -15.93
C ARG A 1113 12.05 5.63 -15.34
N VAL A 1114 10.82 5.16 -15.54
CA VAL A 1114 9.62 5.66 -14.86
C VAL A 1114 9.20 4.59 -13.87
N ASP A 1115 9.04 4.96 -12.62
CA ASP A 1115 8.56 4.09 -11.55
C ASP A 1115 7.07 4.35 -11.31
N ALA A 1116 6.30 3.29 -11.12
CA ALA A 1116 4.88 3.34 -10.85
C ALA A 1116 4.50 2.35 -9.74
N VAL A 1117 3.37 2.59 -9.07
CA VAL A 1117 2.77 1.63 -8.14
C VAL A 1117 2.46 0.35 -8.90
N ALA A 1118 2.79 -0.80 -8.31
CA ALA A 1118 2.43 -2.10 -8.87
C ALA A 1118 0.91 -2.16 -9.21
N SER A 1119 0.57 -2.78 -10.33
CA SER A 1119 -0.83 -2.86 -10.78
C SER A 1119 -1.02 -3.86 -11.89
N PHE A 1120 -2.28 -4.26 -12.10
CA PHE A 1120 -2.76 -4.96 -13.27
C PHE A 1120 -3.66 -4.05 -14.10
N ALA A 1121 -3.75 -4.36 -15.40
CA ALA A 1121 -4.61 -3.63 -16.32
C ALA A 1121 -6.09 -3.77 -15.93
N VAL A 1122 -6.83 -2.67 -16.04
CA VAL A 1122 -8.26 -2.62 -15.72
C VAL A 1122 -9.10 -3.40 -16.74
N ASP A 1123 -8.67 -3.45 -18.00
CA ASP A 1123 -9.30 -4.32 -19.00
C ASP A 1123 -8.26 -5.37 -19.40
N HIS A 1124 -8.65 -6.64 -19.30
CA HIS A 1124 -7.76 -7.77 -19.54
C HIS A 1124 -7.11 -7.71 -20.93
N GLY A 1125 -5.84 -8.12 -21.01
CA GLY A 1125 -5.05 -8.14 -22.24
C GLY A 1125 -4.55 -6.77 -22.73
N ARG A 1126 -4.75 -5.69 -21.97
CA ARG A 1126 -4.13 -4.38 -22.27
C ARG A 1126 -2.76 -4.23 -21.66
N ASP A 1127 -1.90 -3.51 -22.39
CA ASP A 1127 -0.61 -3.08 -21.88
C ASP A 1127 -0.78 -1.93 -20.87
N LEU A 1128 -0.06 -1.98 -19.76
CA LEU A 1128 0.08 -0.87 -18.83
C LEU A 1128 1.10 0.13 -19.39
N ARG A 1129 0.66 1.32 -19.80
CA ARG A 1129 1.53 2.29 -20.49
C ARG A 1129 1.38 3.73 -20.01
N THR A 1130 2.48 4.47 -20.12
CA THR A 1130 2.53 5.93 -20.16
C THR A 1130 3.31 6.35 -21.41
N ALA A 1131 3.18 7.59 -21.84
CA ALA A 1131 4.02 8.14 -22.91
C ALA A 1131 4.93 9.23 -22.37
N VAL A 1132 6.10 9.40 -22.99
CA VAL A 1132 7.08 10.42 -22.62
C VAL A 1132 7.60 11.16 -23.85
N SER A 1133 8.07 12.38 -23.68
CA SER A 1133 8.82 13.12 -24.70
C SER A 1133 9.69 14.22 -24.07
N VAL A 1134 10.65 14.70 -24.83
CA VAL A 1134 11.52 15.80 -24.48
C VAL A 1134 11.36 16.93 -25.50
N ASP A 1135 11.27 18.17 -25.02
CA ASP A 1135 11.21 19.41 -25.81
C ASP A 1135 10.12 19.46 -26.89
N GLY A 1136 9.02 18.72 -26.68
CA GLY A 1136 7.93 18.58 -27.65
C GLY A 1136 8.31 17.77 -28.90
N GLY A 1137 9.35 16.95 -28.82
CA GLY A 1137 9.71 15.95 -29.81
C GLY A 1137 8.76 14.76 -29.85
N ASP A 1138 9.19 13.68 -30.50
CA ASP A 1138 8.35 12.49 -30.69
C ASP A 1138 8.02 11.82 -29.35
N LEU A 1139 6.76 11.40 -29.21
CA LEU A 1139 6.31 10.60 -28.08
C LEU A 1139 6.93 9.21 -28.15
N ARG A 1140 7.26 8.64 -26.98
CA ARG A 1140 7.72 7.27 -26.81
C ARG A 1140 6.88 6.58 -25.76
N TRP A 1141 6.51 5.32 -26.02
CA TRP A 1141 5.86 4.49 -25.01
C TRP A 1141 6.85 4.14 -23.90
N VAL A 1142 6.33 4.08 -22.69
CA VAL A 1142 6.93 3.42 -21.53
C VAL A 1142 5.92 2.40 -21.05
N THR A 1143 6.27 1.13 -21.18
CA THR A 1143 5.41 0.00 -20.81
C THR A 1143 5.85 -0.57 -19.47
N PHE A 1144 4.90 -0.88 -18.61
CA PHE A 1144 5.12 -1.48 -17.29
C PHE A 1144 4.60 -2.91 -17.29
N ARG A 1145 5.22 -3.77 -16.48
CA ARG A 1145 4.76 -5.15 -16.30
C ARG A 1145 4.85 -5.57 -14.85
N MET A 1146 3.77 -6.18 -14.38
CA MET A 1146 3.70 -6.82 -13.07
C MET A 1146 4.39 -8.20 -13.07
N GLY A 1147 4.49 -8.85 -14.23
CA GLY A 1147 4.95 -10.22 -14.39
C GLY A 1147 3.83 -11.25 -14.16
N PRO A 1148 3.93 -12.46 -14.75
CA PRO A 1148 2.98 -13.54 -14.47
C PRO A 1148 2.94 -13.88 -12.98
N ALA A 1149 1.78 -14.29 -12.46
CA ALA A 1149 1.62 -14.64 -11.05
C ALA A 1149 2.66 -15.69 -10.61
N GLU A 1150 3.18 -15.55 -9.40
CA GLU A 1150 4.21 -16.42 -8.81
C GLU A 1150 5.57 -16.47 -9.54
N SER A 1151 5.71 -15.78 -10.69
CA SER A 1151 6.98 -15.64 -11.39
C SER A 1151 8.00 -14.84 -10.56
N ARG A 1152 9.29 -14.98 -10.89
CA ARG A 1152 10.34 -14.17 -10.26
C ARG A 1152 10.09 -12.67 -10.41
N ALA A 1153 9.66 -12.22 -11.58
CA ALA A 1153 9.36 -10.80 -11.83
C ALA A 1153 8.22 -10.29 -10.94
N TRP A 1154 7.14 -11.07 -10.79
CA TRP A 1154 6.04 -10.74 -9.88
C TRP A 1154 6.50 -10.71 -8.42
N LYS A 1155 7.31 -11.68 -7.98
CA LYS A 1155 7.86 -11.71 -6.61
C LYS A 1155 8.67 -10.45 -6.29
N HIS A 1156 9.51 -10.00 -7.22
CA HIS A 1156 10.27 -8.74 -7.06
C HIS A 1156 9.34 -7.52 -7.05
N THR A 1157 8.42 -7.41 -8.01
CA THR A 1157 7.47 -6.29 -8.13
C THR A 1157 6.61 -6.12 -6.88
N VAL A 1158 6.11 -7.22 -6.31
CA VAL A 1158 5.35 -7.23 -5.05
C VAL A 1158 6.23 -6.84 -3.87
N ALA A 1159 7.45 -7.39 -3.78
CA ALA A 1159 8.35 -7.13 -2.66
C ALA A 1159 8.91 -5.69 -2.63
N GLU A 1160 9.08 -5.08 -3.81
CA GLU A 1160 9.49 -3.68 -4.00
C GLU A 1160 8.31 -2.72 -4.07
N ASN A 1161 7.10 -3.27 -4.20
CA ASN A 1161 5.86 -2.53 -4.24
C ASN A 1161 5.79 -1.49 -5.38
N ALA A 1162 6.53 -1.75 -6.46
CA ALA A 1162 6.67 -0.87 -7.61
C ALA A 1162 6.95 -1.68 -8.86
N MET A 1163 6.45 -1.18 -9.98
CA MET A 1163 6.81 -1.62 -11.32
C MET A 1163 7.53 -0.47 -12.02
N SER A 1164 8.50 -0.80 -12.87
CA SER A 1164 9.23 0.21 -13.64
C SER A 1164 9.08 -0.05 -15.13
N GLY A 1165 8.95 1.03 -15.90
CA GLY A 1165 9.03 1.01 -17.36
C GLY A 1165 10.21 1.86 -17.81
N THR A 1166 10.79 1.58 -18.99
CA THR A 1166 11.92 2.36 -19.49
C THR A 1166 11.76 2.83 -20.93
N ALA A 1167 12.34 4.00 -21.23
CA ALA A 1167 12.53 4.52 -22.58
C ALA A 1167 13.94 5.09 -22.70
N VAL A 1168 14.48 5.12 -23.92
CA VAL A 1168 15.73 5.84 -24.21
C VAL A 1168 15.37 7.25 -24.67
N LEU A 1169 16.14 8.25 -24.25
CA LEU A 1169 16.03 9.64 -24.67
C LEU A 1169 17.42 10.17 -25.02
N ASP A 1170 17.52 11.07 -26.00
CA ASP A 1170 18.78 11.76 -26.32
C ASP A 1170 18.63 13.24 -26.01
N LEU A 1171 19.50 13.77 -25.14
CA LEU A 1171 19.42 15.14 -24.63
C LEU A 1171 20.76 15.85 -24.84
N ASP A 1172 20.74 17.02 -25.47
CA ASP A 1172 21.92 17.88 -25.52
C ASP A 1172 22.27 18.44 -24.11
N PRO A 1173 23.47 19.00 -23.90
CA PRO A 1173 23.73 19.82 -22.72
C PRO A 1173 22.81 21.04 -22.66
N GLY A 1174 22.10 21.25 -21.55
CA GLY A 1174 21.21 22.41 -21.38
C GLY A 1174 19.95 22.13 -20.57
N THR A 1175 19.00 23.06 -20.66
CA THR A 1175 17.68 22.93 -20.02
C THR A 1175 16.69 22.32 -21.01
N HIS A 1176 15.94 21.33 -20.54
CA HIS A 1176 14.98 20.55 -21.29
C HIS A 1176 13.64 20.50 -20.56
N THR A 1177 12.58 20.30 -21.34
CA THR A 1177 11.24 20.00 -20.83
C THR A 1177 10.94 18.53 -21.04
N LEU A 1178 10.92 17.75 -19.95
CA LEU A 1178 10.46 16.36 -19.97
C LEU A 1178 8.97 16.33 -19.65
N ARG A 1179 8.18 15.63 -20.46
CA ARG A 1179 6.75 15.42 -20.21
C ARG A 1179 6.40 13.95 -20.11
N VAL A 1180 5.45 13.65 -19.23
CA VAL A 1180 4.91 12.31 -18.95
C VAL A 1180 3.40 12.37 -19.09
N TRP A 1181 2.82 11.59 -20.01
CA TRP A 1181 1.39 11.55 -20.27
C TRP A 1181 0.75 10.30 -19.72
N ALA A 1182 -0.41 10.43 -19.09
CA ALA A 1182 -1.22 9.26 -18.78
C ALA A 1182 -1.69 8.58 -20.08
N SER A 1183 -1.94 7.28 -20.05
CA SER A 1183 -2.58 6.60 -21.19
C SER A 1183 -3.45 5.42 -20.76
N ASP A 1184 -3.15 4.90 -19.57
CA ASP A 1184 -3.90 3.88 -18.86
C ASP A 1184 -4.20 4.38 -17.44
N PRO A 1185 -5.45 4.30 -16.94
CA PRO A 1185 -5.79 4.67 -15.58
C PRO A 1185 -5.14 3.78 -14.49
N ALA A 1186 -4.62 2.60 -14.84
CA ALA A 1186 -3.94 1.71 -13.91
C ALA A 1186 -2.48 2.12 -13.61
N VAL A 1187 -1.90 3.06 -14.37
CA VAL A 1187 -0.50 3.48 -14.21
C VAL A 1187 -0.42 4.70 -13.30
N ASN A 1188 0.02 4.48 -12.05
CA ASN A 1188 0.20 5.53 -11.05
C ASN A 1188 1.69 5.82 -10.84
N VAL A 1189 2.17 6.97 -11.32
CA VAL A 1189 3.61 7.27 -11.38
C VAL A 1189 4.11 7.79 -10.03
N THR A 1190 5.24 7.26 -9.56
CA THR A 1190 5.86 7.61 -8.27
C THR A 1190 7.18 8.38 -8.42
N GLY A 1191 7.89 8.18 -9.53
CA GLY A 1191 9.13 8.89 -9.79
C GLY A 1191 9.75 8.61 -11.15
N LEU A 1192 10.77 9.39 -11.49
CA LEU A 1192 11.53 9.27 -12.73
C LEU A 1192 13.03 9.31 -12.46
N VAL A 1193 13.80 8.52 -13.20
CA VAL A 1193 15.26 8.51 -13.15
C VAL A 1193 15.82 8.54 -14.58
N LEU A 1194 16.57 9.58 -14.92
CA LEU A 1194 17.38 9.61 -16.14
C LEU A 1194 18.80 9.18 -15.81
N ASP A 1195 19.25 8.07 -16.39
CA ASP A 1195 20.60 7.55 -16.25
C ASP A 1195 21.44 7.81 -17.50
N PHE A 1196 22.44 8.69 -17.39
CA PHE A 1196 23.46 8.96 -18.42
C PHE A 1196 24.68 8.00 -18.31
N GLY A 1197 24.52 6.92 -17.54
CA GLY A 1197 25.55 5.95 -17.16
C GLY A 1197 26.25 6.29 -15.84
N GLY A 1198 25.56 6.98 -14.94
CA GLY A 1198 25.99 7.33 -13.59
C GLY A 1198 25.29 6.53 -12.48
N LEU A 1199 24.19 5.83 -12.81
CA LEU A 1199 23.38 5.12 -11.83
C LEU A 1199 24.19 4.00 -11.14
N ARG A 1200 24.22 4.06 -9.81
CA ARG A 1200 24.78 3.08 -8.90
C ARG A 1200 23.71 2.21 -8.26
N SER A 1201 24.11 1.01 -7.85
CA SER A 1201 23.23 0.06 -7.18
C SER A 1201 22.77 0.60 -5.82
N SER A 1202 21.47 0.64 -5.64
CA SER A 1202 20.75 1.00 -4.41
C SER A 1202 19.39 0.30 -4.42
N TYR A 1203 18.76 0.16 -3.26
CA TYR A 1203 17.40 -0.38 -3.21
C TYR A 1203 16.37 0.69 -3.55
N LEU A 1204 16.56 1.88 -3.00
CA LEU A 1204 15.70 3.03 -3.31
C LEU A 1204 16.20 3.73 -4.57
N ALA A 1205 15.30 4.46 -5.22
CA ALA A 1205 15.69 5.44 -6.22
C ALA A 1205 16.72 6.42 -5.63
N PRO A 1206 17.68 6.92 -6.42
CA PRO A 1206 18.61 7.93 -5.96
C PRO A 1206 17.86 9.12 -5.34
N PRO A 1207 18.41 9.81 -4.32
CA PRO A 1207 17.82 11.02 -3.79
C PRO A 1207 17.47 11.98 -4.91
N GLU A 1208 16.42 12.77 -4.71
CA GLU A 1208 15.91 13.68 -5.74
C GLU A 1208 16.91 14.80 -6.05
N THR A 1209 17.20 15.05 -7.32
CA THR A 1209 18.18 16.05 -7.78
C THR A 1209 17.54 17.42 -8.04
N ARG A 1210 16.53 17.76 -7.23
CA ARG A 1210 15.79 19.03 -7.31
C ARG A 1210 16.62 20.17 -6.72
N VAL A 1211 16.60 21.32 -7.38
CA VAL A 1211 17.23 22.55 -6.89
C VAL A 1211 16.30 23.22 -5.88
N GLU A 1212 16.75 23.32 -4.63
CA GLU A 1212 15.99 23.99 -3.57
C GLU A 1212 15.93 25.52 -3.77
N GLU A 1213 14.87 26.15 -3.28
CA GLU A 1213 14.80 27.62 -3.18
C GLU A 1213 15.87 28.14 -2.20
N SER A 1214 16.63 29.15 -2.63
CA SER A 1214 17.79 29.68 -1.90
C SER A 1214 17.44 30.61 -0.75
#